data_AF-A0A9P9XE38-F1
#
_entry.id   AF-A0A9P9XE38-F1
#
_cell.length_a   1.000
_cell.length_b   1.000
_cell.length_c   1.000
_cell.angle_alpha   90.00
_cell.angle_beta   90.00
_cell.angle_gamma   90.00
#
_symmetry.space_group_name_H-M   'P 1'
#
loop_
_entity.id
_entity.type
_entity.pdbx_description
1 polymer ?
#
loop_
_entity_poly.entity_id
_entity_poly.type
_entity_poly.pdbx_seq_one_letter_code
_entity_poly.pdbx_strand_id
1 'polypeptide(L)'
;MLIEGGSEDPGLCALVRRVARKRNSTSFSNVHHLEKELNDVRRRKALRLQQAHAQWFTQGSTGSPLTGYLPGQPRQNERETDDQKSLFTSADFLGPDPKDLRNENESWKKLQDMIGLEKVKRECGDIIDFAQTNYRRELLGMRPIEIGLNRLFLGPPGVGKTTVAQLYGQIVTDLGLVSGKEIMLRNPSHLIGEYIGESERMTKDILEEAEGNVLIIDDAHMLYPGEQDAGHKTDIYRIAVLDTIVANVSAKPEDRCIILVGYESQMIQLFNNGNPGLQRRFPKETALRFDTYSEDELCGIMDLKVVESGLDMTRDAAAVSRQVLSRMRINPKFGNAGDVENLLYQAKVRINARIRFADHKSESLQFAIEPGDIDPDWDRALQADGNRAKLFEGFVGFQKIIEQFEGYKNLVDGMRLWDIDPRPHVPWAFVFKGPPGTGKTATARKVGRLYFDMGLLSTDEVVVCSVSDLVGKYFEGAASKVRSTLETGLGKVLFIDEAYRLANGSVLHAEAIGELVDAMTQLRYRNNMVIILAGYTAEMEYLLRINPGLRSRFPEHITFQAMNSHACLKHLRQEVQKIKIDIVVVKGSNGERLETVYRLFRKLGQTRGWASGRDVETLAKTLIGNAYKRAGRTEKRMNTGSLQVTLDELIEAQKGMLAERLGRGGDEAED
;
A
#
# COMPACT_ATOMS: atom_id res chain seq x y z
N MET A 1 -44.68 16.17 38.10
CA MET A 1 -43.28 15.80 38.34
C MET A 1 -42.76 16.75 39.40
N LEU A 2 -42.18 16.26 40.49
CA LEU A 2 -41.43 17.12 41.41
C LEU A 2 -40.05 17.35 40.80
N ILE A 3 -39.63 18.62 40.69
CA ILE A 3 -38.46 19.06 39.93
C ILE A 3 -37.54 19.82 40.86
N GLU A 4 -36.26 19.48 40.85
CA GLU A 4 -35.21 20.22 41.54
C GLU A 4 -35.11 21.63 40.93
N GLY A 5 -35.35 22.68 41.72
CA GLY A 5 -35.42 24.06 41.23
C GLY A 5 -36.81 24.53 40.77
N GLY A 6 -37.84 23.67 40.81
CA GLY A 6 -39.23 24.04 40.52
C GLY A 6 -39.51 24.34 39.04
N SER A 7 -40.47 25.23 38.77
CA SER A 7 -40.92 25.56 37.40
C SER A 7 -39.92 26.41 36.59
N GLU A 8 -38.90 26.97 37.25
CA GLU A 8 -37.88 27.82 36.63
C GLU A 8 -36.59 27.05 36.29
N ASP A 9 -36.56 25.73 36.50
CA ASP A 9 -35.42 24.88 36.14
C ASP A 9 -35.02 25.10 34.65
N PRO A 10 -33.74 25.40 34.36
CA PRO A 10 -33.29 25.67 33.00
C PRO A 10 -33.53 24.51 32.03
N GLY A 11 -33.37 23.27 32.50
CA GLY A 11 -33.63 22.06 31.71
C GLY A 11 -35.09 21.90 31.35
N LEU A 12 -35.99 22.09 32.31
CA LEU A 12 -37.43 22.09 32.08
C LEU A 12 -37.83 23.20 31.09
N CYS A 13 -37.31 24.42 31.26
CA CYS A 13 -37.56 25.53 30.35
C CYS A 13 -37.11 25.21 28.92
N ALA A 14 -35.94 24.59 28.76
CA ALA A 14 -35.43 24.17 27.46
C ALA A 14 -36.32 23.10 26.81
N LEU A 15 -36.75 22.08 27.57
CA LEU A 15 -37.68 21.05 27.10
C LEU A 15 -39.02 21.65 26.64
N VAL A 16 -39.60 22.52 27.45
CA VAL A 16 -40.87 23.21 27.13
C VAL A 16 -40.71 24.01 25.83
N ARG A 17 -39.60 24.74 25.66
CA ARG A 17 -39.31 25.48 24.42
C ARG A 17 -39.11 24.53 23.23
N ARG A 18 -38.48 23.38 23.42
CA ARG A 18 -38.27 22.36 22.37
C ARG A 18 -39.60 21.81 21.86
N VAL A 19 -40.49 21.44 22.78
CA VAL A 19 -41.87 21.01 22.46
C VAL A 19 -42.65 22.15 21.80
N ALA A 20 -42.57 23.38 22.33
CA ALA A 20 -43.30 24.53 21.79
C ALA A 20 -42.88 24.90 20.36
N ARG A 21 -41.59 24.75 20.00
CA ARG A 21 -41.10 25.03 18.64
C ARG A 21 -41.66 24.06 17.60
N LYS A 22 -41.89 22.79 17.95
CA LYS A 22 -42.49 21.80 17.05
C LYS A 22 -44.00 21.98 16.87
N ARG A 23 -44.64 22.74 17.78
CA ARG A 23 -46.08 23.05 17.81
C ARG A 23 -46.57 23.94 16.66
N ASN A 24 -45.68 24.59 15.91
CA ASN A 24 -46.03 25.38 14.71
C ASN A 24 -46.42 24.50 13.49
N SER A 25 -46.47 23.17 13.65
CA SER A 25 -47.02 22.21 12.70
C SER A 25 -48.51 21.99 12.99
N THR A 26 -49.39 22.27 12.03
CA THR A 26 -50.86 22.15 12.14
C THR A 26 -51.39 20.70 12.21
N SER A 27 -50.56 19.72 12.58
CA SER A 27 -50.90 18.29 12.57
C SER A 27 -50.95 17.66 13.98
N PHE A 28 -51.65 16.53 14.10
CA PHE A 28 -51.72 15.68 15.31
C PHE A 28 -50.35 15.12 15.78
N SER A 29 -49.23 15.40 15.09
CA SER A 29 -47.87 14.97 15.48
C SER A 29 -47.37 15.56 16.80
N ASN A 30 -48.03 16.61 17.31
CA ASN A 30 -47.64 17.29 18.54
C ASN A 30 -47.72 16.40 19.80
N VAL A 31 -48.65 15.44 19.84
CA VAL A 31 -48.79 14.51 20.98
C VAL A 31 -47.67 13.47 20.98
N HIS A 32 -47.39 12.87 19.81
CA HIS A 32 -46.28 11.91 19.68
C HIS A 32 -44.91 12.54 19.99
N HIS A 33 -44.69 13.79 19.60
CA HIS A 33 -43.45 14.49 19.95
C HIS A 33 -43.32 14.75 21.45
N LEU A 34 -44.41 15.16 22.10
CA LEU A 34 -44.44 15.33 23.55
C LEU A 34 -44.19 13.98 24.26
N GLU A 35 -44.83 12.91 23.81
CA GLU A 35 -44.62 11.55 24.33
C GLU A 35 -43.17 11.09 24.16
N LYS A 36 -42.57 11.33 22.98
CA LYS A 36 -41.16 10.99 22.73
C LYS A 36 -40.23 11.72 23.71
N GLU A 37 -40.35 13.04 23.82
CA GLU A 37 -39.52 13.83 24.72
C GLU A 37 -39.72 13.43 26.19
N LEU A 38 -40.96 13.14 26.62
CA LEU A 38 -41.23 12.63 27.98
C LEU A 38 -40.62 11.25 28.21
N ASN A 39 -40.65 10.37 27.22
CA ASN A 39 -40.03 9.05 27.31
C ASN A 39 -38.50 9.18 27.42
N ASP A 40 -37.88 10.10 26.69
CA ASP A 40 -36.44 10.39 26.80
C ASP A 40 -36.08 10.89 28.21
N VAL A 41 -36.88 11.80 28.77
CA VAL A 41 -36.70 12.30 30.15
C VAL A 41 -36.82 11.17 31.17
N ARG A 42 -37.83 10.31 31.02
CA ARG A 42 -38.01 9.14 31.91
C ARG A 42 -36.84 8.17 31.80
N ARG A 43 -36.36 7.91 30.59
CA ARG A 43 -35.22 7.02 30.33
C ARG A 43 -33.94 7.54 30.98
N ARG A 44 -33.65 8.84 30.84
CA ARG A 44 -32.48 9.48 31.49
C ARG A 44 -32.55 9.39 33.00
N LYS A 45 -33.72 9.66 33.58
CA LYS A 45 -33.93 9.50 35.02
C LYS A 45 -33.71 8.06 35.49
N ALA A 46 -34.24 7.08 34.76
CA ALA A 46 -34.04 5.67 35.07
C ALA A 46 -32.55 5.28 35.05
N LEU A 47 -31.80 5.73 34.04
CA LEU A 47 -30.36 5.54 33.94
C LEU A 47 -29.60 6.17 35.12
N ARG A 48 -29.91 7.42 35.47
CA ARG A 48 -29.30 8.11 36.62
C ARG A 48 -29.56 7.37 37.92
N LEU A 49 -30.79 6.89 38.14
CA LEU A 49 -31.15 6.11 39.33
C LEU A 49 -30.42 4.76 39.38
N GLN A 50 -30.30 4.06 38.25
CA GLN A 50 -29.53 2.81 38.17
C GLN A 50 -28.04 3.03 38.49
N GLN A 51 -27.43 4.09 37.97
CA GLN A 51 -26.03 4.43 38.25
C GLN A 51 -25.81 4.78 39.72
N ALA A 52 -26.69 5.59 40.30
CA ALA A 52 -26.64 5.93 41.73
C ALA A 52 -26.79 4.69 42.62
N HIS A 53 -27.64 3.74 42.22
CA HIS A 53 -27.81 2.46 42.91
C HIS A 53 -26.55 1.60 42.80
N ALA A 54 -25.92 1.49 41.62
CA ALA A 54 -24.67 0.73 41.43
C ALA A 54 -23.48 1.32 42.21
N GLN A 55 -23.39 2.65 42.31
CA GLN A 55 -22.37 3.34 43.10
C GLN A 55 -22.52 3.10 44.61
N TRP A 56 -23.77 3.02 45.09
CA TRP A 56 -24.06 2.71 46.50
C TRP A 56 -23.53 1.32 46.90
N PHE A 57 -23.73 0.30 46.05
CA PHE A 57 -23.21 -1.05 46.30
C PHE A 57 -21.68 -1.15 46.28
N THR A 58 -21.02 -0.36 45.44
CA THR A 58 -19.55 -0.37 45.30
C THR A 58 -18.85 0.39 46.43
N GLN A 59 -19.44 1.47 46.97
CA GLN A 59 -18.89 2.20 48.11
C GLN A 59 -19.20 1.55 49.47
N GLY A 60 -20.29 0.78 49.59
CA GLY A 60 -20.69 0.10 50.82
C GLY A 60 -19.78 -1.06 51.27
N SER A 61 -18.80 -1.48 50.45
CA SER A 61 -17.90 -2.61 50.77
C SER A 61 -16.60 -2.22 51.49
N THR A 62 -16.34 -0.93 51.73
CA THR A 62 -15.07 -0.44 52.33
C THR A 62 -15.17 0.05 53.77
N GLY A 63 -16.28 -0.20 54.48
CA GLY A 63 -16.43 0.08 55.91
C GLY A 63 -16.58 -1.19 56.75
N SER A 64 -15.77 -1.34 57.80
CA SER A 64 -15.79 -2.48 58.75
C SER A 64 -17.18 -2.87 59.28
N PRO A 65 -17.40 -4.14 59.67
CA PRO A 65 -18.71 -4.64 60.09
C PRO A 65 -19.05 -4.12 61.48
N LEU A 66 -19.99 -3.19 61.58
CA LEU A 66 -20.65 -2.90 62.85
C LEU A 66 -21.86 -3.82 63.01
N THR A 67 -21.70 -4.69 63.99
CA THR A 67 -22.66 -5.57 64.62
C THR A 67 -23.98 -4.89 64.96
N GLY A 68 -25.08 -5.54 64.55
CA GLY A 68 -26.35 -5.60 65.29
C GLY A 68 -27.34 -4.46 65.08
N TYR A 69 -28.26 -4.61 64.12
CA TYR A 69 -29.59 -3.96 64.18
C TYR A 69 -30.65 -4.79 63.43
N LEU A 70 -31.82 -4.96 64.06
CA LEU A 70 -33.00 -5.67 63.55
C LEU A 70 -33.76 -4.81 62.49
N PRO A 71 -34.48 -5.44 61.54
CA PRO A 71 -35.19 -4.75 60.47
C PRO A 71 -36.49 -4.11 60.99
N GLY A 72 -36.70 -2.80 60.77
CA GLY A 72 -38.02 -2.19 61.02
C GLY A 72 -38.15 -0.68 61.22
N GLN A 73 -37.10 0.14 61.21
CA GLN A 73 -37.25 1.60 61.32
C GLN A 73 -36.48 2.34 60.23
N PRO A 74 -37.14 3.09 59.33
CA PRO A 74 -36.44 3.98 58.40
C PRO A 74 -35.85 5.16 59.18
N ARG A 75 -34.57 5.47 58.95
CA ARG A 75 -33.95 6.69 59.51
C ARG A 75 -34.66 7.91 58.92
N GLN A 76 -34.91 8.96 59.71
CA GLN A 76 -35.44 10.23 59.20
C GLN A 76 -34.56 10.82 58.08
N ASN A 77 -33.23 10.63 58.16
CA ASN A 77 -32.30 11.03 57.09
C ASN A 77 -32.36 10.15 55.83
N GLU A 78 -32.83 8.90 55.92
CA GLU A 78 -32.98 8.04 54.72
C GLU A 78 -34.19 8.48 53.88
N ARG A 79 -35.29 8.90 54.52
CA ARG A 79 -36.47 9.45 53.81
C ARG A 79 -36.15 10.74 53.05
N GLU A 80 -35.38 11.66 53.64
CA GLU A 80 -34.97 12.89 52.93
C GLU A 80 -34.08 12.59 51.72
N THR A 81 -33.18 11.61 51.81
CA THR A 81 -32.34 11.20 50.66
C THR A 81 -33.11 10.45 49.58
N ASP A 82 -34.17 9.72 49.94
CA ASP A 82 -35.01 9.00 48.99
C ASP A 82 -35.97 9.95 48.25
N ASP A 83 -36.51 10.94 48.98
CA ASP A 83 -37.35 12.00 48.40
C ASP A 83 -36.57 12.87 47.41
N GLN A 84 -35.30 13.21 47.71
CA GLN A 84 -34.41 13.93 46.79
C GLN A 84 -34.02 13.09 45.56
N LYS A 85 -33.78 11.78 45.71
CA LYS A 85 -33.55 10.88 44.56
C LYS A 85 -34.76 10.76 43.64
N SER A 86 -35.98 10.93 44.18
CA SER A 86 -37.22 10.89 43.43
C SER A 86 -37.45 12.13 42.53
N LEU A 87 -36.72 13.22 42.73
CA LEU A 87 -36.86 14.45 41.95
C LEU A 87 -36.33 14.29 40.51
N PHE A 88 -36.93 15.03 39.58
CA PHE A 88 -36.34 15.25 38.26
C PHE A 88 -35.34 16.40 38.33
N THR A 89 -34.20 16.24 37.68
CA THR A 89 -33.09 17.21 37.63
C THR A 89 -32.99 17.84 36.24
N SER A 90 -32.33 18.99 36.12
CA SER A 90 -32.00 19.62 34.81
C SER A 90 -31.38 18.63 33.81
N ALA A 91 -30.51 17.72 34.29
CA ALA A 91 -29.87 16.70 33.46
C ALA A 91 -30.85 15.63 32.94
N ASP A 92 -31.95 15.36 33.65
CA ASP A 92 -32.99 14.45 33.17
C ASP A 92 -33.74 15.09 31.97
N PHE A 93 -33.87 16.43 31.94
CA PHE A 93 -34.58 17.16 30.88
C PHE A 93 -33.76 17.39 29.62
N LEU A 94 -32.54 17.89 29.76
CA LEU A 94 -31.66 18.23 28.63
C LEU A 94 -30.72 17.09 28.21
N GLY A 95 -30.45 16.15 29.12
CA GLY A 95 -29.27 15.30 29.06
C GLY A 95 -28.20 15.78 30.05
N PRO A 96 -27.24 14.91 30.41
CA PRO A 96 -26.09 15.36 31.19
C PRO A 96 -25.41 16.52 30.46
N ASP A 97 -24.92 17.50 31.21
CA ASP A 97 -24.00 18.48 30.65
C ASP A 97 -22.87 17.68 29.98
N PRO A 98 -22.62 17.85 28.67
CA PRO A 98 -21.40 17.35 28.05
C PRO A 98 -20.23 18.17 28.62
N LYS A 99 -19.96 18.03 29.93
CA LYS A 99 -18.67 18.36 30.54
C LYS A 99 -17.61 17.78 29.64
N ASP A 100 -16.52 18.50 29.44
CA ASP A 100 -15.51 18.16 28.44
C ASP A 100 -15.10 16.69 28.52
N LEU A 101 -15.77 15.85 27.72
CA LEU A 101 -15.60 14.40 27.71
C LEU A 101 -14.17 14.04 27.30
N ARG A 102 -13.40 15.02 26.81
CA ARG A 102 -11.97 14.91 26.56
C ARG A 102 -11.18 14.39 27.76
N ASN A 103 -11.60 14.70 28.98
CA ASN A 103 -10.85 14.30 30.19
C ASN A 103 -11.31 12.97 30.80
N GLU A 104 -12.56 12.56 30.58
CA GLU A 104 -13.16 11.39 31.23
C GLU A 104 -13.50 10.24 30.26
N ASN A 105 -13.67 10.52 28.96
CA ASN A 105 -14.05 9.50 27.98
C ASN A 105 -12.85 8.62 27.60
N GLU A 106 -12.94 7.33 27.92
CA GLU A 106 -11.90 6.35 27.59
C GLU A 106 -11.67 6.22 26.09
N SER A 107 -12.72 6.29 25.26
CA SER A 107 -12.62 6.17 23.81
C SER A 107 -11.93 7.40 23.20
N TRP A 108 -12.17 8.58 23.76
CA TRP A 108 -11.43 9.78 23.38
C TRP A 108 -9.94 9.66 23.75
N LYS A 109 -9.62 9.18 24.96
CA LYS A 109 -8.22 8.95 25.37
C LYS A 109 -7.53 7.94 24.45
N LYS A 110 -8.17 6.79 24.20
CA LYS A 110 -7.68 5.79 23.26
C LYS A 110 -7.44 6.38 21.86
N LEU A 111 -8.33 7.24 21.38
CA LEU A 111 -8.14 7.93 20.09
C LEU A 111 -6.92 8.88 20.12
N GLN A 112 -6.69 9.59 21.23
CA GLN A 112 -5.54 10.47 21.39
C GLN A 112 -4.22 9.70 21.48
N ASP A 113 -4.23 8.53 22.11
CA ASP A 113 -3.06 7.64 22.24
C ASP A 113 -2.66 6.99 20.91
N MET A 114 -3.56 6.93 19.92
CA MET A 114 -3.22 6.45 18.58
C MET A 114 -2.17 7.37 17.93
N ILE A 115 -1.14 6.76 17.37
CA ILE A 115 -0.04 7.48 16.73
C ILE A 115 -0.50 8.14 15.43
N GLY A 116 -0.11 9.41 15.23
CA GLY A 116 -0.49 10.20 14.07
C GLY A 116 -1.96 10.61 14.09
N LEU A 117 -2.62 10.61 12.92
CA LEU A 117 -4.06 10.88 12.77
C LEU A 117 -4.51 12.27 13.27
N GLU A 118 -3.62 13.26 13.32
CA GLU A 118 -3.91 14.59 13.90
C GLU A 118 -5.10 15.32 13.26
N LYS A 119 -5.31 15.13 11.95
CA LYS A 119 -6.48 15.66 11.27
C LYS A 119 -7.78 14.98 11.73
N VAL A 120 -7.76 13.65 11.78
CA VAL A 120 -8.87 12.80 12.26
C VAL A 120 -9.20 13.11 13.72
N LYS A 121 -8.19 13.22 14.59
CA LYS A 121 -8.36 13.60 16.01
C LYS A 121 -9.05 14.96 16.16
N ARG A 122 -8.65 15.96 15.37
CA ARG A 122 -9.30 17.29 15.39
C ARG A 122 -10.76 17.23 14.95
N GLU A 123 -11.05 16.57 13.83
CA GLU A 123 -12.42 16.45 13.32
C GLU A 123 -13.33 15.65 14.28
N CYS A 124 -12.80 14.64 14.97
CA CYS A 124 -13.50 13.97 16.07
C CYS A 124 -13.65 14.88 17.31
N GLY A 125 -12.73 15.81 17.53
CA GLY A 125 -12.84 16.83 18.58
C GLY A 125 -13.96 17.83 18.32
N ASP A 126 -14.19 18.18 17.05
CA ASP A 126 -15.22 19.13 16.63
C ASP A 126 -16.64 18.62 16.95
N ILE A 127 -16.88 17.30 16.95
CA ILE A 127 -18.19 16.76 17.33
C ILE A 127 -18.48 16.94 18.84
N ILE A 128 -17.44 16.89 19.67
CA ILE A 128 -17.53 17.17 21.12
C ILE A 128 -17.84 18.65 21.32
N ASP A 129 -17.09 19.54 20.66
CA ASP A 129 -17.29 20.99 20.75
C ASP A 129 -18.68 21.40 20.23
N PHE A 130 -19.17 20.71 19.20
CA PHE A 130 -20.50 20.89 18.67
C PHE A 130 -21.60 20.49 19.67
N ALA A 131 -21.47 19.34 20.31
CA ALA A 131 -22.41 18.88 21.33
C ALA A 131 -22.48 19.87 22.52
N GLN A 132 -21.32 20.35 22.98
CA GLN A 132 -21.23 21.38 24.03
C GLN A 132 -21.90 22.69 23.61
N THR A 133 -21.64 23.13 22.39
CA THR A 133 -22.23 24.35 21.85
C THR A 133 -23.76 24.24 21.81
N ASN A 134 -24.29 23.11 21.36
CA ASN A 134 -25.74 22.87 21.33
C ASN A 134 -26.35 22.82 22.73
N TYR A 135 -25.70 22.17 23.69
CA TYR A 135 -26.15 22.14 25.07
C TYR A 135 -26.29 23.55 25.66
N ARG A 136 -25.26 24.40 25.49
CA ARG A 136 -25.28 25.81 25.93
C ARG A 136 -26.36 26.62 25.21
N ARG A 137 -26.54 26.41 23.90
CA ARG A 137 -27.58 27.09 23.13
C ARG A 137 -28.97 26.77 23.67
N GLU A 138 -29.24 25.52 24.01
CA GLU A 138 -30.53 25.12 24.55
C GLU A 138 -30.80 25.68 25.95
N LEU A 139 -29.79 25.70 26.83
CA LEU A 139 -29.86 26.38 28.14
C LEU A 139 -30.22 27.87 27.99
N LEU A 140 -29.61 28.55 27.03
CA LEU A 140 -29.91 29.95 26.69
C LEU A 140 -31.24 30.14 25.94
N GLY A 141 -32.00 29.07 25.72
CA GLY A 141 -33.29 29.15 25.01
C GLY A 141 -33.15 29.39 23.51
N MET A 142 -31.98 29.15 22.92
CA MET A 142 -31.73 29.17 21.48
C MET A 142 -32.03 27.82 20.83
N ARG A 143 -32.13 27.79 19.50
CA ARG A 143 -32.31 26.53 18.75
C ARG A 143 -30.97 25.81 18.61
N PRO A 144 -30.91 24.50 18.88
CA PRO A 144 -29.71 23.73 18.57
C PRO A 144 -29.46 23.81 17.06
N ILE A 145 -28.19 23.78 16.69
CA ILE A 145 -27.78 23.66 15.30
C ILE A 145 -28.00 22.20 14.91
N GLU A 146 -28.66 21.98 13.78
CA GLU A 146 -28.97 20.65 13.27
C GLU A 146 -27.90 20.25 12.24
N ILE A 147 -27.13 19.20 12.54
CA ILE A 147 -26.19 18.58 11.57
C ILE A 147 -26.50 17.09 11.45
N GLY A 148 -26.32 16.54 10.25
CA GLY A 148 -26.38 15.10 10.05
C GLY A 148 -25.20 14.40 10.74
N LEU A 149 -25.46 13.27 11.38
CA LEU A 149 -24.45 12.45 12.07
C LEU A 149 -23.76 11.44 11.13
N ASN A 150 -24.35 11.16 9.97
CA ASN A 150 -23.79 10.22 9.00
C ASN A 150 -22.43 10.70 8.49
N ARG A 151 -21.47 9.79 8.36
CA ARG A 151 -20.08 10.12 7.98
C ARG A 151 -19.48 9.10 7.02
N LEU A 152 -18.47 9.56 6.28
CA LEU A 152 -17.62 8.74 5.44
C LEU A 152 -16.23 8.69 6.03
N PHE A 153 -15.65 7.50 6.12
CA PHE A 153 -14.29 7.28 6.59
C PHE A 153 -13.48 6.75 5.41
N LEU A 154 -12.64 7.62 4.85
CA LEU A 154 -11.96 7.40 3.58
C LEU A 154 -10.45 7.35 3.79
N GLY A 155 -9.79 6.34 3.24
CA GLY A 155 -8.33 6.32 3.22
C GLY A 155 -7.73 4.93 2.97
N PRO A 156 -6.40 4.82 2.86
CA PRO A 156 -5.67 3.59 2.52
C PRO A 156 -5.90 2.42 3.49
N PRO A 157 -5.54 1.17 3.13
CA PRO A 157 -5.62 0.04 4.06
C PRO A 157 -4.70 0.22 5.27
N GLY A 158 -5.14 -0.29 6.42
CA GLY A 158 -4.38 -0.36 7.67
C GLY A 158 -3.97 0.97 8.31
N VAL A 159 -4.69 2.06 8.02
CA VAL A 159 -4.56 3.36 8.71
C VAL A 159 -5.48 3.48 9.95
N GLY A 160 -6.10 2.38 10.37
CA GLY A 160 -6.96 2.35 11.55
C GLY A 160 -8.41 2.84 11.35
N LYS A 161 -8.92 2.91 10.11
CA LYS A 161 -10.28 3.43 9.82
C LYS A 161 -11.38 2.76 10.65
N THR A 162 -11.41 1.43 10.68
CA THR A 162 -12.41 0.64 11.42
C THR A 162 -12.28 0.86 12.92
N THR A 163 -11.06 0.89 13.44
CA THR A 163 -10.77 1.17 14.85
C THR A 163 -11.27 2.56 15.25
N VAL A 164 -10.95 3.59 14.45
CA VAL A 164 -11.43 4.95 14.72
C VAL A 164 -12.94 5.07 14.52
N ALA A 165 -13.55 4.34 13.58
CA ALA A 165 -15.00 4.34 13.40
C ALA A 165 -15.72 3.82 14.66
N GLN A 166 -15.20 2.77 15.29
CA GLN A 166 -15.73 2.26 16.56
C GLN A 166 -15.55 3.27 17.70
N LEU A 167 -14.35 3.86 17.84
CA LEU A 167 -14.09 4.88 18.86
C LEU A 167 -14.97 6.12 18.67
N TYR A 168 -15.13 6.60 17.43
CA TYR A 168 -16.01 7.70 17.09
C TYR A 168 -17.48 7.35 17.38
N GLY A 169 -17.92 6.13 17.04
CA GLY A 169 -19.25 5.64 17.39
C GLY A 169 -19.50 5.68 18.90
N GLN A 170 -18.52 5.26 19.70
CA GLN A 170 -18.60 5.33 21.15
C GLN A 170 -18.65 6.77 21.66
N ILE A 171 -17.88 7.69 21.07
CA ILE A 171 -17.94 9.12 21.40
C ILE A 171 -19.34 9.68 21.11
N VAL A 172 -19.94 9.32 19.96
CA VAL A 172 -21.29 9.76 19.57
C VAL A 172 -22.36 9.26 20.55
N THR A 173 -22.30 8.00 20.98
CA THR A 173 -23.24 7.43 21.95
C THR A 173 -23.03 8.01 23.36
N ASP A 174 -21.78 8.20 23.79
CA ASP A 174 -21.45 8.79 25.09
C ASP A 174 -21.86 10.26 25.20
N LEU A 175 -21.78 11.01 24.10
CA LEU A 175 -22.31 12.38 24.00
C LEU A 175 -23.84 12.45 23.99
N GLY A 176 -24.53 11.31 23.84
CA GLY A 176 -25.99 11.25 23.75
C GLY A 176 -26.55 11.84 22.46
N LEU A 177 -25.77 11.87 21.37
CA LEU A 177 -26.22 12.33 20.06
C LEU A 177 -27.18 11.34 19.39
N VAL A 178 -27.17 10.09 19.84
CA VAL A 178 -28.16 9.05 19.54
C VAL A 178 -28.73 8.51 20.84
N SER A 179 -29.96 7.98 20.82
CA SER A 179 -30.67 7.59 22.04
C SER A 179 -30.20 6.26 22.66
N GLY A 180 -29.65 5.37 21.86
CA GLY A 180 -29.06 4.09 22.21
C GLY A 180 -27.55 4.18 22.51
N LYS A 181 -26.96 3.01 22.79
CA LYS A 181 -25.53 2.88 23.15
C LYS A 181 -24.81 1.78 22.36
N GLU A 182 -25.50 1.16 21.42
CA GLU A 182 -24.96 0.04 20.66
C GLU A 182 -24.19 0.53 19.44
N ILE A 183 -23.06 -0.12 19.17
CA ILE A 183 -22.23 0.10 17.99
C ILE A 183 -22.25 -1.18 17.18
N MET A 184 -22.92 -1.14 16.04
CA MET A 184 -23.10 -2.29 15.17
C MET A 184 -22.06 -2.26 14.07
N LEU A 185 -21.12 -3.20 14.08
CA LEU A 185 -20.17 -3.40 12.99
C LEU A 185 -20.73 -4.43 12.01
N ARG A 186 -21.02 -3.98 10.78
CA ARG A 186 -21.44 -4.81 9.65
C ARG A 186 -20.43 -4.66 8.51
N ASN A 187 -20.49 -5.60 7.59
CA ASN A 187 -19.70 -5.61 6.35
C ASN A 187 -20.65 -5.98 5.20
N PRO A 188 -20.22 -5.93 3.93
CA PRO A 188 -21.08 -6.21 2.78
C PRO A 188 -21.73 -7.61 2.85
N SER A 189 -21.03 -8.61 3.38
CA SER A 189 -21.58 -9.97 3.51
C SER A 189 -22.77 -10.08 4.47
N HIS A 190 -22.94 -9.12 5.39
CA HIS A 190 -24.13 -9.04 6.24
C HIS A 190 -25.33 -8.36 5.56
N LEU A 191 -25.12 -7.73 4.40
CA LEU A 191 -26.16 -6.97 3.68
C LEU A 191 -26.59 -7.66 2.38
N ILE A 192 -25.71 -8.48 1.80
CA ILE A 192 -25.93 -9.16 0.52
C ILE A 192 -26.49 -10.56 0.79
N GLY A 193 -27.72 -10.79 0.32
CA GLY A 193 -28.37 -12.10 0.34
C GLY A 193 -28.05 -12.96 -0.89
N GLU A 194 -28.51 -14.22 -0.86
CA GLU A 194 -28.35 -15.18 -1.95
C GLU A 194 -29.50 -15.11 -2.97
N TYR A 195 -30.64 -14.52 -2.57
CA TYR A 195 -31.87 -14.44 -3.36
C TYR A 195 -32.32 -13.00 -3.66
N ILE A 196 -33.11 -12.83 -4.73
CA ILE A 196 -33.68 -11.53 -5.11
C ILE A 196 -34.65 -11.06 -4.02
N GLY A 197 -34.54 -9.81 -3.57
CA GLY A 197 -35.35 -9.25 -2.49
C GLY A 197 -34.81 -9.54 -1.09
N GLU A 198 -33.87 -10.48 -0.94
CA GLU A 198 -33.29 -10.82 0.36
C GLU A 198 -32.31 -9.74 0.83
N SER A 199 -31.50 -9.20 -0.08
CA SER A 199 -30.53 -8.14 0.23
C SER A 199 -31.23 -6.88 0.74
N GLU A 200 -32.36 -6.52 0.12
CA GLU A 200 -33.22 -5.40 0.51
C GLU A 200 -33.81 -5.63 1.90
N ARG A 201 -34.33 -6.84 2.18
CA ARG A 201 -34.86 -7.18 3.51
C ARG A 201 -33.77 -7.11 4.58
N MET A 202 -32.64 -7.78 4.37
CA MET A 202 -31.52 -7.79 5.32
C MET A 202 -31.01 -6.38 5.59
N THR A 203 -30.85 -5.58 4.54
CA THR A 203 -30.43 -4.18 4.66
C THR A 203 -31.45 -3.37 5.44
N LYS A 204 -32.75 -3.54 5.17
CA LYS A 204 -33.82 -2.84 5.89
C LYS A 204 -33.84 -3.20 7.37
N ASP A 205 -33.76 -4.49 7.69
CA ASP A 205 -33.75 -4.98 9.07
C ASP A 205 -32.57 -4.39 9.86
N ILE A 206 -31.37 -4.36 9.25
CA ILE A 206 -30.18 -3.73 9.86
C ILE A 206 -30.35 -2.22 10.03
N LEU A 207 -30.99 -1.53 9.08
CA LEU A 207 -31.23 -0.08 9.17
C LEU A 207 -32.28 0.28 10.22
N GLU A 208 -33.26 -0.60 10.45
CA GLU A 208 -34.24 -0.50 11.53
C GLU A 208 -33.59 -0.77 12.90
N GLU A 209 -32.75 -1.81 13.00
CA GLU A 209 -31.93 -2.09 14.20
C GLU A 209 -31.00 -0.91 14.55
N ALA A 210 -30.58 -0.14 13.54
CA ALA A 210 -29.73 1.02 13.70
C ALA A 210 -30.46 2.24 14.27
N GLU A 211 -31.79 2.24 14.35
CA GLU A 211 -32.52 3.33 15.00
C GLU A 211 -32.15 3.42 16.49
N GLY A 212 -31.69 4.59 16.89
CA GLY A 212 -31.11 4.90 18.19
C GLY A 212 -29.62 4.58 18.31
N ASN A 213 -29.01 3.90 17.34
CA ASN A 213 -27.67 3.33 17.48
C ASN A 213 -26.68 3.86 16.43
N VAL A 214 -25.43 3.39 16.52
CA VAL A 214 -24.40 3.66 15.52
C VAL A 214 -24.22 2.40 14.66
N LEU A 215 -24.36 2.54 13.34
CA LEU A 215 -24.10 1.48 12.36
C LEU A 215 -22.83 1.81 11.57
N ILE A 216 -21.84 0.93 11.66
CA ILE A 216 -20.61 0.98 10.87
C ILE A 216 -20.73 -0.09 9.77
N ILE A 217 -20.63 0.33 8.52
CA ILE A 217 -20.51 -0.57 7.37
C ILE A 217 -19.05 -0.50 6.92
N ASP A 218 -18.26 -1.49 7.35
CA ASP A 218 -16.87 -1.60 6.95
C ASP A 218 -16.74 -2.12 5.52
N ASP A 219 -15.66 -1.74 4.82
CA ASP A 219 -15.43 -2.06 3.41
C ASP A 219 -16.65 -1.80 2.50
N ALA A 220 -17.38 -0.70 2.75
CA ALA A 220 -18.59 -0.33 2.02
C ALA A 220 -18.36 -0.19 0.50
N HIS A 221 -17.13 0.11 0.07
CA HIS A 221 -16.74 0.15 -1.34
C HIS A 221 -16.98 -1.17 -2.08
N MET A 222 -16.94 -2.30 -1.39
CA MET A 222 -17.23 -3.63 -1.96
C MET A 222 -18.70 -3.80 -2.37
N LEU A 223 -19.60 -2.91 -1.92
CA LEU A 223 -20.98 -2.84 -2.44
C LEU A 223 -21.03 -2.36 -3.90
N TYR A 224 -19.89 -2.02 -4.50
CA TYR A 224 -19.78 -1.73 -5.92
C TYR A 224 -18.45 -2.25 -6.49
N PRO A 225 -18.43 -3.39 -7.21
CA PRO A 225 -17.19 -3.99 -7.73
C PRO A 225 -16.55 -3.25 -8.91
N GLY A 226 -17.17 -2.18 -9.42
CA GLY A 226 -16.70 -1.45 -10.60
C GLY A 226 -17.15 -2.05 -11.93
N GLU A 227 -16.80 -1.40 -13.05
CA GLU A 227 -17.24 -1.80 -14.40
C GLU A 227 -16.50 -3.04 -14.96
N GLN A 228 -15.35 -3.43 -14.39
CA GLN A 228 -14.46 -4.43 -14.99
C GLN A 228 -14.72 -5.88 -14.56
N ASP A 229 -15.45 -6.12 -13.46
CA ASP A 229 -15.72 -7.46 -12.89
C ASP A 229 -17.21 -7.84 -12.95
N ALA A 230 -17.93 -7.35 -13.97
CA ALA A 230 -19.38 -7.42 -14.10
C ALA A 230 -19.92 -8.85 -14.39
N GLY A 231 -20.07 -9.65 -13.34
CA GLY A 231 -21.05 -10.72 -13.32
C GLY A 231 -22.45 -10.13 -13.17
N HIS A 232 -23.25 -10.09 -14.25
CA HIS A 232 -24.58 -9.44 -14.29
C HIS A 232 -25.54 -9.77 -13.12
N LYS A 233 -25.40 -10.91 -12.43
CA LYS A 233 -26.25 -11.30 -11.29
C LYS A 233 -25.80 -10.74 -9.95
N THR A 234 -24.49 -10.68 -9.68
CA THR A 234 -23.95 -10.21 -8.39
C THR A 234 -24.11 -8.71 -8.20
N ASP A 235 -24.15 -7.95 -9.31
CA ASP A 235 -24.31 -6.51 -9.28
C ASP A 235 -25.72 -6.09 -8.88
N ILE A 236 -26.75 -6.86 -9.24
CA ILE A 236 -28.16 -6.55 -8.93
C ILE A 236 -28.38 -6.55 -7.41
N TYR A 237 -27.87 -7.57 -6.71
CA TYR A 237 -28.01 -7.66 -5.25
C TYR A 237 -27.30 -6.51 -4.53
N ARG A 238 -26.10 -6.16 -4.99
CA ARG A 238 -25.30 -5.08 -4.40
C ARG A 238 -25.92 -3.70 -4.64
N ILE A 239 -26.42 -3.44 -5.84
CA ILE A 239 -27.14 -2.19 -6.15
C ILE A 239 -28.42 -2.09 -5.31
N ALA A 240 -29.14 -3.20 -5.12
CA ALA A 240 -30.35 -3.22 -4.30
C ALA A 240 -30.09 -2.83 -2.83
N VAL A 241 -28.93 -3.21 -2.26
CA VAL A 241 -28.48 -2.72 -0.94
C VAL A 241 -28.35 -1.18 -0.94
N LEU A 242 -27.66 -0.62 -1.95
CA LEU A 242 -27.47 0.84 -2.05
C LEU A 242 -28.80 1.59 -2.19
N ASP A 243 -29.71 1.08 -3.01
CA ASP A 243 -31.05 1.65 -3.20
C ASP A 243 -31.86 1.60 -1.89
N THR A 244 -31.75 0.50 -1.15
CA THR A 244 -32.41 0.33 0.15
C THR A 244 -31.87 1.33 1.18
N ILE A 245 -30.54 1.55 1.22
CA ILE A 245 -29.94 2.59 2.07
C ILE A 245 -30.47 3.97 1.69
N VAL A 246 -30.50 4.33 0.40
CA VAL A 246 -30.98 5.65 -0.05
C VAL A 246 -32.47 5.86 0.25
N ALA A 247 -33.27 4.80 0.17
CA ALA A 247 -34.71 4.84 0.44
C ALA A 247 -35.02 4.98 1.94
N ASN A 248 -34.24 4.33 2.80
CA ASN A 248 -34.52 4.29 4.24
C ASN A 248 -33.75 5.32 5.05
N VAL A 249 -32.63 5.86 4.56
CA VAL A 249 -31.81 6.87 5.26
C VAL A 249 -32.17 8.28 4.83
N SER A 250 -32.28 9.24 5.74
CA SER A 250 -32.50 10.67 5.42
C SER A 250 -31.21 11.49 5.43
N ALA A 251 -31.25 12.63 4.72
CA ALA A 251 -30.19 13.64 4.77
C ALA A 251 -30.31 14.56 6.00
N LYS A 252 -31.49 14.57 6.63
CA LYS A 252 -31.76 15.36 7.84
C LYS A 252 -31.23 14.63 9.08
N PRO A 253 -31.02 15.33 10.20
CA PRO A 253 -30.68 14.68 11.46
C PRO A 253 -31.77 13.66 11.84
N GLU A 254 -31.32 12.45 12.14
CA GLU A 254 -32.15 11.35 12.63
C GLU A 254 -31.53 10.82 13.91
N ASP A 255 -32.31 10.06 14.67
CA ASP A 255 -31.83 9.35 15.86
C ASP A 255 -31.07 8.10 15.45
N ARG A 256 -30.01 8.23 14.65
CA ARG A 256 -29.06 7.17 14.28
C ARG A 256 -27.83 7.78 13.61
N CYS A 257 -26.70 7.10 13.68
CA CYS A 257 -25.47 7.49 13.00
C CYS A 257 -24.97 6.34 12.12
N ILE A 258 -24.87 6.57 10.81
CA ILE A 258 -24.33 5.58 9.87
C ILE A 258 -22.95 6.04 9.39
N ILE A 259 -21.98 5.13 9.49
CA ILE A 259 -20.59 5.36 9.08
C ILE A 259 -20.25 4.37 7.98
N LEU A 260 -19.92 4.88 6.78
CA LEU A 260 -19.42 4.05 5.70
C LEU A 260 -17.89 4.16 5.64
N VAL A 261 -17.20 3.01 5.71
CA VAL A 261 -15.74 2.95 5.66
C VAL A 261 -15.29 2.38 4.31
N GLY A 262 -14.28 2.99 3.70
CA GLY A 262 -13.72 2.42 2.46
C GLY A 262 -12.51 3.16 1.89
N TYR A 263 -12.01 2.66 0.77
CA TYR A 263 -10.93 3.31 0.02
C TYR A 263 -11.48 4.49 -0.78
N GLU A 264 -10.81 5.63 -0.72
CA GLU A 264 -11.32 6.89 -1.29
C GLU A 264 -11.68 6.78 -2.78
N SER A 265 -10.80 6.24 -3.62
CA SER A 265 -11.05 6.08 -5.05
C SER A 265 -12.25 5.18 -5.36
N GLN A 266 -12.37 4.06 -4.65
CA GLN A 266 -13.44 3.08 -4.86
C GLN A 266 -14.78 3.58 -4.30
N MET A 267 -14.76 4.28 -3.17
CA MET A 267 -15.94 4.97 -2.65
C MET A 267 -16.40 6.04 -3.64
N ILE A 268 -15.50 6.85 -4.20
CA ILE A 268 -15.87 7.84 -5.24
C ILE A 268 -16.56 7.17 -6.42
N GLN A 269 -16.07 6.02 -6.90
CA GLN A 269 -16.71 5.23 -7.95
C GLN A 269 -18.11 4.77 -7.53
N LEU A 270 -18.26 4.21 -6.32
CA LEU A 270 -19.56 3.82 -5.75
C LEU A 270 -20.55 4.99 -5.72
N PHE A 271 -20.11 6.19 -5.31
CA PHE A 271 -20.97 7.38 -5.25
C PHE A 271 -21.34 7.97 -6.61
N ASN A 272 -20.48 7.79 -7.61
CA ASN A 272 -20.69 8.34 -8.94
C ASN A 272 -21.55 7.39 -9.80
N ASN A 273 -21.32 6.09 -9.66
CA ASN A 273 -21.84 5.07 -10.57
C ASN A 273 -22.85 4.10 -9.91
N GLY A 274 -22.83 3.95 -8.58
CA GLY A 274 -23.73 3.06 -7.84
C GLY A 274 -25.11 3.68 -7.65
N ASN A 275 -25.23 4.68 -6.78
CA ASN A 275 -26.46 5.47 -6.63
C ASN A 275 -26.16 6.93 -6.25
N PRO A 276 -26.48 7.92 -7.11
CA PRO A 276 -26.23 9.34 -6.83
C PRO A 276 -26.92 9.88 -5.56
N GLY A 277 -28.00 9.24 -5.12
CA GLY A 277 -28.74 9.60 -3.91
C GLY A 277 -27.91 9.49 -2.63
N LEU A 278 -26.90 8.62 -2.62
CA LEU A 278 -25.99 8.45 -1.48
C LEU A 278 -25.24 9.75 -1.13
N GLN A 279 -24.86 10.56 -2.11
CA GLN A 279 -24.11 11.81 -1.87
C GLN A 279 -24.88 12.80 -1.00
N ARG A 280 -26.22 12.79 -1.09
CA ARG A 280 -27.08 13.66 -0.26
C ARG A 280 -27.17 13.18 1.19
N ARG A 281 -26.95 11.88 1.44
CA ARG A 281 -27.03 11.24 2.76
C ARG A 281 -25.68 11.18 3.46
N PHE A 282 -24.62 11.08 2.67
CA PHE A 282 -23.24 11.03 3.08
C PHE A 282 -22.43 12.05 2.28
N PRO A 283 -22.49 13.34 2.64
CA PRO A 283 -21.78 14.40 1.94
C PRO A 283 -20.26 14.19 1.99
N LYS A 284 -19.60 14.24 0.84
CA LYS A 284 -18.15 14.03 0.71
C LYS A 284 -17.34 15.13 1.41
N GLU A 285 -17.95 16.29 1.65
CA GLU A 285 -17.39 17.44 2.35
C GLU A 285 -17.22 17.17 3.85
N THR A 286 -18.02 16.24 4.39
CA THR A 286 -17.97 15.83 5.81
C THR A 286 -17.22 14.51 6.02
N ALA A 287 -16.52 14.04 4.99
CA ALA A 287 -15.76 12.79 5.06
C ALA A 287 -14.49 12.96 5.89
N LEU A 288 -14.32 12.09 6.88
CA LEU A 288 -13.08 11.93 7.63
C LEU A 288 -12.05 11.25 6.71
N ARG A 289 -10.96 11.95 6.40
CA ARG A 289 -9.91 11.43 5.51
C ARG A 289 -8.68 11.00 6.31
N PHE A 290 -8.27 9.77 6.08
CA PHE A 290 -7.11 9.13 6.68
C PHE A 290 -5.96 9.12 5.68
N ASP A 291 -4.84 9.69 6.07
CA ASP A 291 -3.62 9.72 5.27
C ASP A 291 -2.76 8.48 5.57
N THR A 292 -1.86 8.12 4.64
CA THR A 292 -0.85 7.09 4.91
C THR A 292 0.09 7.55 6.01
N TYR A 293 0.52 6.63 6.88
CA TYR A 293 1.49 6.95 7.91
C TYR A 293 2.85 7.34 7.30
N SER A 294 3.47 8.33 7.93
CA SER A 294 4.87 8.69 7.75
C SER A 294 5.80 7.58 8.28
N GLU A 295 7.06 7.65 7.89
CA GLU A 295 8.06 6.68 8.36
C GLU A 295 8.22 6.72 9.89
N ASP A 296 8.22 7.91 10.49
CA ASP A 296 8.32 8.08 11.94
C ASP A 296 7.08 7.57 12.66
N GLU A 297 5.88 7.81 12.12
CA GLU A 297 4.63 7.25 12.68
C GLU A 297 4.61 5.71 12.61
N LEU A 298 5.08 5.12 11.51
CA LEU A 298 5.17 3.65 11.39
C LEU A 298 6.19 3.06 12.36
N CYS A 299 7.32 3.73 12.59
CA CYS A 299 8.29 3.32 13.62
C CYS A 299 7.66 3.40 15.02
N GLY A 300 6.94 4.49 15.33
CA GLY A 300 6.21 4.58 16.59
C GLY A 300 5.17 3.47 16.76
N ILE A 301 4.44 3.11 15.68
CA ILE A 301 3.47 2.00 15.71
C ILE A 301 4.20 0.67 15.94
N MET A 302 5.38 0.47 15.34
CA MET A 302 6.21 -0.71 15.57
C MET A 302 6.63 -0.80 17.04
N ASP A 303 7.16 0.28 17.61
CA ASP A 303 7.59 0.34 19.01
C ASP A 303 6.42 0.04 19.98
N LEU A 304 5.26 0.66 19.74
CA LEU A 304 4.05 0.43 20.52
C LEU A 304 3.64 -1.05 20.48
N LYS A 305 3.61 -1.67 19.28
CA LYS A 305 3.22 -3.08 19.12
C LYS A 305 4.23 -4.07 19.70
N VAL A 306 5.51 -3.73 19.68
CA VAL A 306 6.57 -4.50 20.33
C VAL A 306 6.33 -4.54 21.85
N VAL A 307 6.06 -3.36 22.45
CA VAL A 307 5.75 -3.24 23.88
C VAL A 307 4.46 -3.96 24.26
N GLU A 308 3.37 -3.80 23.47
CA GLU A 308 2.11 -4.52 23.68
C GLU A 308 2.28 -6.05 23.62
N SER A 309 3.26 -6.52 22.84
CA SER A 309 3.59 -7.94 22.74
C SER A 309 4.48 -8.44 23.88
N GLY A 310 4.87 -7.57 24.82
CA GLY A 310 5.79 -7.88 25.91
C GLY A 310 7.21 -8.21 25.45
N LEU A 311 7.63 -7.66 24.30
CA LEU A 311 8.96 -7.86 23.72
C LEU A 311 9.79 -6.58 23.81
N ASP A 312 11.11 -6.73 23.73
CA ASP A 312 12.06 -5.62 23.57
C ASP A 312 12.66 -5.64 22.16
N MET A 313 13.11 -4.49 21.66
CA MET A 313 13.79 -4.37 20.37
C MET A 313 15.13 -3.68 20.53
N THR A 314 16.19 -4.27 19.96
CA THR A 314 17.52 -3.67 19.97
C THR A 314 17.57 -2.41 19.09
N ARG A 315 18.52 -1.49 19.35
CA ARG A 315 18.69 -0.26 18.55
C ARG A 315 18.96 -0.56 17.07
N ASP A 316 19.79 -1.56 16.81
CA ASP A 316 20.11 -1.96 15.44
C ASP A 316 18.88 -2.57 14.75
N ALA A 317 18.07 -3.37 15.45
CA ALA A 317 16.81 -3.88 14.92
C ALA A 317 15.81 -2.77 14.61
N ALA A 318 15.75 -1.72 15.44
CA ALA A 318 14.92 -0.54 15.18
C ALA A 318 15.39 0.24 13.93
N ALA A 319 16.71 0.38 13.75
CA ALA A 319 17.25 1.00 12.54
C ALA A 319 16.94 0.16 11.28
N VAL A 320 17.03 -1.17 11.37
CA VAL A 320 16.67 -2.08 10.27
C VAL A 320 15.16 -2.07 10.00
N SER A 321 14.32 -2.02 11.03
CA SER A 321 12.86 -1.95 10.84
C SER A 321 12.45 -0.69 10.11
N ARG A 322 13.04 0.46 10.45
CA ARG A 322 12.89 1.72 9.71
C ARG A 322 13.22 1.57 8.23
N GLN A 323 14.36 0.95 7.90
CA GLN A 323 14.76 0.70 6.51
C GLN A 323 13.81 -0.25 5.76
N VAL A 324 13.34 -1.31 6.41
CA VAL A 324 12.35 -2.24 5.82
C VAL A 324 11.04 -1.52 5.56
N LEU A 325 10.50 -0.79 6.55
CA LEU A 325 9.25 -0.04 6.42
C LEU A 325 9.35 1.02 5.31
N SER A 326 10.47 1.74 5.23
CA SER A 326 10.73 2.72 4.17
C SER A 326 10.71 2.12 2.76
N ARG A 327 11.10 0.84 2.60
CA ARG A 327 11.00 0.10 1.33
C ARG A 327 9.60 -0.46 1.09
N MET A 328 8.93 -0.95 2.13
CA MET A 328 7.55 -1.46 2.03
C MET A 328 6.58 -0.37 1.58
N ARG A 329 6.76 0.88 2.03
CA ARG A 329 5.94 2.05 1.63
C ARG A 329 5.94 2.33 0.12
N ILE A 330 6.96 1.86 -0.60
CA ILE A 330 7.04 2.01 -2.06
C ILE A 330 6.03 1.10 -2.76
N ASN A 331 5.65 -0.01 -2.13
CA ASN A 331 4.76 -1.00 -2.71
C ASN A 331 3.33 -0.42 -2.83
N PRO A 332 2.68 -0.47 -4.00
CA PRO A 332 1.28 -0.06 -4.17
C PRO A 332 0.28 -0.76 -3.25
N LYS A 333 0.64 -1.96 -2.79
CA LYS A 333 -0.17 -2.78 -1.88
C LYS A 333 0.19 -2.56 -0.40
N PHE A 334 0.95 -1.52 -0.08
CA PHE A 334 1.35 -1.20 1.28
C PHE A 334 0.13 -1.01 2.20
N GLY A 335 0.07 -1.80 3.26
CA GLY A 335 -1.02 -1.89 4.22
C GLY A 335 -0.84 -1.07 5.50
N ASN A 336 0.08 -0.10 5.54
CA ASN A 336 0.31 0.77 6.72
C ASN A 336 0.55 -0.04 8.00
N ALA A 337 -0.23 0.19 9.07
CA ALA A 337 -0.07 -0.53 10.33
C ALA A 337 -0.28 -2.05 10.18
N GLY A 338 -1.05 -2.49 9.19
CA GLY A 338 -1.20 -3.91 8.86
C GLY A 338 0.11 -4.52 8.38
N ASP A 339 0.93 -3.76 7.64
CA ASP A 339 2.27 -4.22 7.24
C ASP A 339 3.28 -4.19 8.39
N VAL A 340 3.13 -3.26 9.34
CA VAL A 340 3.89 -3.27 10.60
C VAL A 340 3.55 -4.53 11.41
N GLU A 341 2.28 -4.90 11.51
CA GLU A 341 1.84 -6.14 12.17
C GLU A 341 2.41 -7.38 11.48
N ASN A 342 2.36 -7.42 10.14
CA ASN A 342 2.95 -8.49 9.37
C ASN A 342 4.47 -8.60 9.62
N LEU A 343 5.18 -7.47 9.62
CA LEU A 343 6.63 -7.45 9.87
C LEU A 343 6.95 -7.96 11.28
N LEU A 344 6.24 -7.49 12.31
CA LEU A 344 6.40 -7.95 13.68
C LEU A 344 6.06 -9.43 13.83
N TYR A 345 5.02 -9.91 13.14
CA TYR A 345 4.66 -11.33 13.12
C TYR A 345 5.80 -12.18 12.54
N GLN A 346 6.37 -11.77 11.40
CA GLN A 346 7.53 -12.46 10.82
C GLN A 346 8.73 -12.44 11.76
N ALA A 347 8.97 -11.31 12.44
CA ALA A 347 10.03 -11.23 13.45
C ALA A 347 9.82 -12.20 14.60
N LYS A 348 8.60 -12.32 15.15
CA LYS A 348 8.25 -13.31 16.17
C LYS A 348 8.50 -14.75 15.71
N VAL A 349 8.17 -15.08 14.46
CA VAL A 349 8.45 -16.40 13.87
C VAL A 349 9.97 -16.66 13.81
N ARG A 350 10.78 -15.67 13.45
CA ARG A 350 12.24 -15.79 13.37
C ARG A 350 12.90 -15.87 14.75
N ILE A 351 12.42 -15.08 15.73
CA ILE A 351 12.83 -15.20 17.14
C ILE A 351 12.59 -16.63 17.63
N ASN A 352 11.40 -17.18 17.39
CA ASN A 352 11.10 -18.57 17.76
C ASN A 352 12.05 -19.57 17.10
N ALA A 353 12.42 -19.36 15.84
CA ALA A 353 13.43 -20.19 15.17
C ALA A 353 14.80 -20.05 15.85
N ARG A 354 15.26 -18.83 16.12
CA ARG A 354 16.53 -18.55 16.82
C ARG A 354 16.58 -19.21 18.20
N ILE A 355 15.52 -19.07 19.00
CA ILE A 355 15.43 -19.69 20.33
C ILE A 355 15.50 -21.21 20.24
N ARG A 356 14.86 -21.84 19.24
CA ARG A 356 14.94 -23.30 19.06
C ARG A 356 16.35 -23.81 18.75
N PHE A 357 17.19 -22.99 18.12
CA PHE A 357 18.58 -23.34 17.81
C PHE A 357 19.57 -22.96 18.92
N ALA A 358 19.25 -21.97 19.75
CA ALA A 358 20.01 -21.62 20.94
C ALA A 358 19.68 -22.62 22.06
N ASP A 359 20.61 -23.52 22.35
CA ASP A 359 20.56 -24.60 23.36
C ASP A 359 19.75 -24.22 24.63
N HIS A 360 18.91 -25.13 25.13
CA HIS A 360 17.89 -24.97 26.21
C HIS A 360 18.42 -24.53 27.61
N LYS A 361 19.60 -23.92 27.71
CA LYS A 361 20.33 -23.65 28.95
C LYS A 361 20.15 -22.24 29.53
N SER A 362 19.42 -21.33 28.86
CA SER A 362 19.12 -20.02 29.44
C SER A 362 17.73 -20.04 30.09
N GLU A 363 17.67 -19.89 31.41
CA GLU A 363 16.40 -19.75 32.17
C GLU A 363 15.66 -18.43 31.87
N SER A 364 16.30 -17.49 31.16
CA SER A 364 15.71 -16.25 30.69
C SER A 364 15.03 -16.43 29.32
N LEU A 365 13.69 -16.40 29.29
CA LEU A 365 12.88 -16.37 28.06
C LEU A 365 12.71 -14.96 27.46
N GLN A 366 13.36 -13.95 28.03
CA GLN A 366 13.36 -12.58 27.50
C GLN A 366 14.40 -12.48 26.37
N PHE A 367 13.91 -12.51 25.13
CA PHE A 367 14.73 -12.28 23.94
C PHE A 367 14.30 -10.99 23.28
N ALA A 368 15.25 -10.08 23.10
CA ALA A 368 15.04 -8.89 22.30
C ALA A 368 15.04 -9.24 20.80
N ILE A 369 14.30 -8.45 20.02
CA ILE A 369 14.32 -8.49 18.56
C ILE A 369 15.70 -7.98 18.09
N GLU A 370 16.39 -8.79 17.28
CA GLU A 370 17.67 -8.44 16.65
C GLU A 370 17.48 -8.14 15.15
N PRO A 371 18.45 -7.48 14.49
CA PRO A 371 18.37 -7.13 13.07
C PRO A 371 17.92 -8.26 12.13
N GLY A 372 18.47 -9.46 12.32
CA GLY A 372 18.15 -10.65 11.52
C GLY A 372 16.72 -11.17 11.68
N ASP A 373 16.06 -10.83 12.80
CA ASP A 373 14.64 -11.17 13.00
C ASP A 373 13.74 -10.25 12.18
N ILE A 374 14.15 -9.01 11.93
CA ILE A 374 13.39 -8.07 11.11
C ILE A 374 13.60 -8.36 9.62
N ASP A 375 14.87 -8.50 9.22
CA ASP A 375 15.28 -8.71 7.84
C ASP A 375 16.46 -9.70 7.81
N PRO A 376 16.30 -10.91 7.23
CA PRO A 376 17.39 -11.88 7.14
C PRO A 376 18.60 -11.36 6.35
N ASP A 377 18.36 -10.45 5.40
CA ASP A 377 19.38 -9.87 4.53
C ASP A 377 19.78 -8.45 5.01
N TRP A 378 19.62 -8.15 6.31
CA TRP A 378 19.92 -6.82 6.86
C TRP A 378 21.38 -6.38 6.61
N ASP A 379 22.31 -7.33 6.56
CA ASP A 379 23.74 -7.12 6.32
C ASP A 379 24.13 -7.20 4.84
N ARG A 380 23.17 -7.25 3.90
CA ARG A 380 23.43 -7.34 2.44
C ARG A 380 24.40 -6.29 1.92
N ALA A 381 24.39 -5.07 2.49
CA ALA A 381 25.31 -4.02 2.08
C ALA A 381 26.78 -4.37 2.42
N LEU A 382 27.00 -5.04 3.55
CA LEU A 382 28.29 -5.57 4.01
C LEU A 382 28.67 -6.85 3.26
N GLN A 383 27.72 -7.77 3.04
CA GLN A 383 27.97 -9.00 2.28
C GLN A 383 28.27 -8.73 0.81
N ALA A 384 27.67 -7.67 0.25
CA ALA A 384 27.93 -7.26 -1.11
C ALA A 384 29.43 -7.04 -1.34
N ASP A 385 30.22 -6.51 -0.38
CA ASP A 385 31.70 -6.34 -0.50
C ASP A 385 32.42 -7.59 -1.00
N GLY A 386 32.01 -8.77 -0.54
CA GLY A 386 32.71 -10.02 -0.83
C GLY A 386 32.46 -10.63 -2.21
N ASN A 387 31.35 -10.27 -2.90
CA ASN A 387 30.92 -10.89 -4.16
C ASN A 387 30.85 -9.90 -5.36
N ARG A 388 31.33 -8.65 -5.21
CA ARG A 388 31.18 -7.56 -6.21
C ARG A 388 31.91 -7.80 -7.53
N ALA A 389 33.18 -8.19 -7.45
CA ALA A 389 33.99 -8.45 -8.62
C ALA A 389 33.34 -9.54 -9.50
N LYS A 390 32.74 -10.56 -8.86
CA LYS A 390 32.01 -11.63 -9.54
C LYS A 390 30.73 -11.17 -10.23
N LEU A 391 30.05 -10.14 -9.74
CA LEU A 391 28.79 -9.67 -10.33
C LEU A 391 29.02 -9.18 -11.77
N PHE A 392 30.20 -8.60 -12.06
CA PHE A 392 30.58 -8.13 -13.39
C PHE A 392 31.69 -8.95 -14.06
N GLU A 393 32.18 -10.02 -13.42
CA GLU A 393 33.12 -10.98 -14.03
C GLU A 393 32.58 -11.50 -15.37
N GLY A 394 33.44 -11.48 -16.39
CA GLY A 394 33.12 -11.97 -17.74
C GLY A 394 32.69 -10.90 -18.75
N PHE A 395 32.29 -9.69 -18.32
CA PHE A 395 31.93 -8.60 -19.22
C PHE A 395 33.19 -7.80 -19.64
N VAL A 396 33.73 -8.13 -20.82
CA VAL A 396 34.88 -7.40 -21.39
C VAL A 396 34.42 -6.03 -21.91
N GLY A 397 35.03 -4.94 -21.44
CA GLY A 397 34.73 -3.56 -21.88
C GLY A 397 33.81 -2.75 -20.97
N PHE A 398 33.42 -3.29 -19.81
CA PHE A 398 32.48 -2.67 -18.87
C PHE A 398 33.15 -1.94 -17.71
N GLN A 399 34.47 -1.78 -17.72
CA GLN A 399 35.23 -1.22 -16.59
C GLN A 399 34.73 0.17 -16.16
N LYS A 400 34.49 1.07 -17.11
CA LYS A 400 33.95 2.41 -16.82
C LYS A 400 32.55 2.38 -16.18
N ILE A 401 31.73 1.42 -16.61
CA ILE A 401 30.37 1.25 -16.09
C ILE A 401 30.43 0.74 -14.65
N ILE A 402 31.34 -0.20 -14.38
CA ILE A 402 31.59 -0.73 -13.04
C ILE A 402 32.06 0.40 -12.11
N GLU A 403 33.08 1.17 -12.51
CA GLU A 403 33.59 2.32 -11.74
C GLU A 403 32.49 3.35 -11.42
N GLN A 404 31.60 3.62 -12.39
CA GLN A 404 30.48 4.53 -12.19
C GLN A 404 29.48 4.02 -11.14
N PHE A 405 29.11 2.75 -11.21
CA PHE A 405 28.20 2.12 -10.24
C PHE A 405 28.84 1.96 -8.85
N GLU A 406 30.15 1.71 -8.78
CA GLU A 406 30.91 1.76 -7.52
C GLU A 406 30.87 3.16 -6.90
N GLY A 407 30.96 4.20 -7.72
CA GLY A 407 30.77 5.59 -7.29
C GLY A 407 29.42 5.83 -6.60
N TYR A 408 28.33 5.30 -7.17
CA TYR A 408 26.99 5.42 -6.55
C TYR A 408 26.89 4.71 -5.22
N LYS A 409 27.51 3.53 -5.10
CA LYS A 409 27.55 2.83 -3.83
C LYS A 409 28.30 3.62 -2.76
N ASN A 410 29.50 4.10 -3.07
CA ASN A 410 30.29 4.89 -2.12
C ASN A 410 29.55 6.16 -1.68
N LEU A 411 28.78 6.76 -2.60
CA LEU A 411 27.89 7.86 -2.28
C LEU A 411 26.78 7.44 -1.30
N VAL A 412 26.08 6.34 -1.56
CA VAL A 412 25.03 5.81 -0.66
C VAL A 412 25.57 5.52 0.74
N ASP A 413 26.69 4.79 0.81
CA ASP A 413 27.31 4.40 2.08
C ASP A 413 27.80 5.65 2.84
N GLY A 414 28.43 6.58 2.13
CA GLY A 414 28.86 7.86 2.68
C GLY A 414 27.71 8.69 3.24
N MET A 415 26.58 8.78 2.55
CA MET A 415 25.41 9.56 3.01
C MET A 415 24.74 8.94 4.23
N ARG A 416 24.66 7.60 4.28
CA ARG A 416 24.13 6.87 5.44
C ARG A 416 24.95 7.07 6.70
N LEU A 417 26.28 7.20 6.58
CA LEU A 417 27.14 7.51 7.73
C LEU A 417 26.78 8.85 8.40
N TRP A 418 26.13 9.76 7.68
CA TRP A 418 25.68 11.06 8.17
C TRP A 418 24.16 11.14 8.37
N ASP A 419 23.46 10.01 8.36
CA ASP A 419 22.00 9.92 8.52
C ASP A 419 21.22 10.75 7.47
N ILE A 420 21.78 10.88 6.27
CA ILE A 420 21.14 11.56 5.14
C ILE A 420 20.53 10.52 4.21
N ASP A 421 19.27 10.70 3.81
CA ASP A 421 18.62 9.84 2.82
C ASP A 421 19.38 9.91 1.47
N PRO A 422 19.94 8.78 0.98
CA PRO A 422 20.69 8.77 -0.27
C PRO A 422 19.79 8.82 -1.52
N ARG A 423 18.49 8.49 -1.41
CA ARG A 423 17.61 8.35 -2.58
C ARG A 423 17.57 9.58 -3.49
N PRO A 424 17.55 10.84 -2.99
CA PRO A 424 17.54 12.03 -3.84
C PRO A 424 18.85 12.28 -4.61
N HIS A 425 19.94 11.62 -4.23
CA HIS A 425 21.30 11.91 -4.70
C HIS A 425 21.87 10.81 -5.62
N VAL A 426 21.23 9.65 -5.67
CA VAL A 426 21.56 8.56 -6.59
C VAL A 426 20.72 8.71 -7.87
N PRO A 427 21.26 8.42 -9.06
CA PRO A 427 20.46 8.42 -10.28
C PRO A 427 19.41 7.30 -10.28
N TRP A 428 18.23 7.54 -10.84
CA TRP A 428 17.16 6.53 -10.96
C TRP A 428 16.70 6.31 -12.41
N ALA A 429 17.27 7.05 -13.36
CA ALA A 429 16.83 7.07 -14.74
C ALA A 429 18.05 6.95 -15.67
N PHE A 430 18.09 5.89 -16.47
CA PHE A 430 19.22 5.55 -17.34
C PHE A 430 18.81 5.39 -18.81
N VAL A 431 19.72 5.74 -19.71
CA VAL A 431 19.64 5.43 -21.15
C VAL A 431 20.70 4.42 -21.52
N PHE A 432 20.29 3.24 -21.99
CA PHE A 432 21.17 2.15 -22.42
C PHE A 432 21.25 2.10 -23.95
N LYS A 433 22.29 2.69 -24.52
CA LYS A 433 22.46 2.83 -25.98
C LYS A 433 23.63 2.00 -26.53
N GLY A 434 23.51 1.46 -27.74
CA GLY A 434 24.53 0.55 -28.31
C GLY A 434 23.95 -0.56 -29.22
N PRO A 435 24.80 -1.36 -29.88
CA PRO A 435 24.38 -2.42 -30.81
C PRO A 435 23.52 -3.52 -30.15
N PRO A 436 22.74 -4.29 -30.93
CA PRO A 436 21.98 -5.44 -30.42
C PRO A 436 22.91 -6.52 -29.85
N GLY A 437 22.43 -7.26 -28.86
CA GLY A 437 23.16 -8.38 -28.24
C GLY A 437 24.45 -8.00 -27.51
N THR A 438 24.58 -6.74 -27.09
CA THR A 438 25.70 -6.23 -26.26
C THR A 438 25.46 -6.36 -24.75
N GLY A 439 24.35 -7.00 -24.34
CA GLY A 439 24.07 -7.30 -22.94
C GLY A 439 23.33 -6.21 -22.16
N LYS A 440 22.58 -5.31 -22.82
CA LYS A 440 21.75 -4.27 -22.17
C LYS A 440 20.81 -4.84 -21.10
N THR A 441 19.99 -5.82 -21.47
CA THR A 441 19.02 -6.47 -20.57
C THR A 441 19.72 -7.24 -19.44
N ALA A 442 20.86 -7.88 -19.73
CA ALA A 442 21.66 -8.57 -18.72
C ALA A 442 22.26 -7.56 -17.71
N THR A 443 22.67 -6.38 -18.18
CA THR A 443 23.19 -5.31 -17.33
C THR A 443 22.09 -4.70 -16.47
N ALA A 444 20.87 -4.55 -16.99
CA ALA A 444 19.72 -4.09 -16.21
C ALA A 444 19.44 -4.99 -14.99
N ARG A 445 19.58 -6.32 -15.13
CA ARG A 445 19.47 -7.26 -14.00
C ARG A 445 20.55 -7.05 -12.94
N LYS A 446 21.77 -6.68 -13.36
CA LYS A 446 22.85 -6.35 -12.43
C LYS A 446 22.60 -5.02 -11.73
N VAL A 447 22.03 -4.03 -12.42
CA VAL A 447 21.60 -2.77 -11.80
C VAL A 447 20.51 -3.04 -10.76
N GLY A 448 19.54 -3.92 -11.06
CA GLY A 448 18.53 -4.34 -10.07
C GLY A 448 19.15 -4.92 -8.81
N ARG A 449 20.08 -5.87 -8.96
CA ARG A 449 20.85 -6.42 -7.84
C ARG A 449 21.63 -5.36 -7.07
N LEU A 450 22.33 -4.48 -7.78
CA LEU A 450 23.10 -3.42 -7.14
C LEU A 450 22.21 -2.49 -6.30
N TYR A 451 21.08 -2.02 -6.83
CA TYR A 451 20.18 -1.14 -6.10
C TYR A 451 19.47 -1.87 -4.94
N PHE A 452 19.20 -3.15 -5.09
CA PHE A 452 18.69 -4.00 -4.02
C PHE A 452 19.73 -4.19 -2.91
N ASP A 453 20.99 -4.50 -3.25
CA ASP A 453 22.11 -4.65 -2.32
C ASP A 453 22.45 -3.34 -1.61
N MET A 454 22.28 -2.20 -2.29
CA MET A 454 22.34 -0.87 -1.68
C MET A 454 21.13 -0.57 -0.79
N GLY A 455 20.09 -1.41 -0.76
CA GLY A 455 18.87 -1.21 0.02
C GLY A 455 17.98 -0.06 -0.50
N LEU A 456 18.13 0.32 -1.78
CA LEU A 456 17.31 1.35 -2.42
C LEU A 456 16.05 0.76 -3.06
N LEU A 457 16.14 -0.46 -3.60
CA LEU A 457 15.00 -1.20 -4.14
C LEU A 457 14.51 -2.26 -3.15
N SER A 458 13.24 -2.63 -3.30
CA SER A 458 12.60 -3.67 -2.50
C SER A 458 12.93 -5.08 -3.01
N THR A 459 13.29 -5.21 -4.30
CA THR A 459 13.63 -6.47 -4.95
C THR A 459 14.69 -6.24 -6.07
N ASP A 460 15.42 -7.28 -6.48
CA ASP A 460 16.35 -7.24 -7.62
C ASP A 460 15.68 -7.51 -8.98
N GLU A 461 14.36 -7.64 -9.00
CA GLU A 461 13.56 -7.98 -10.18
C GLU A 461 13.61 -6.87 -11.23
N VAL A 462 13.63 -7.30 -12.50
CA VAL A 462 13.56 -6.40 -13.66
C VAL A 462 12.29 -6.70 -14.44
N VAL A 463 11.40 -5.73 -14.48
CA VAL A 463 10.22 -5.73 -15.35
C VAL A 463 10.64 -5.26 -16.73
N VAL A 464 10.58 -6.14 -17.71
CA VAL A 464 10.89 -5.83 -19.11
C VAL A 464 9.60 -5.54 -19.85
N CYS A 465 9.50 -4.36 -20.45
CA CYS A 465 8.37 -3.98 -21.29
C CYS A 465 8.86 -3.35 -22.61
N SER A 466 7.98 -3.35 -23.59
CA SER A 466 8.17 -2.73 -24.90
C SER A 466 7.31 -1.47 -25.03
N VAL A 467 7.57 -0.67 -26.06
CA VAL A 467 6.71 0.51 -26.36
C VAL A 467 5.25 0.12 -26.64
N SER A 468 5.01 -1.09 -27.16
CA SER A 468 3.65 -1.59 -27.39
C SER A 468 2.89 -1.84 -26.08
N ASP A 469 3.59 -2.13 -24.99
CA ASP A 469 2.99 -2.32 -23.68
C ASP A 469 2.58 -0.98 -23.04
N LEU A 470 3.19 0.14 -23.45
CA LEU A 470 2.92 1.50 -22.97
C LEU A 470 1.78 2.19 -23.73
N VAL A 471 1.61 1.92 -25.03
CA VAL A 471 0.71 2.68 -25.91
C VAL A 471 -0.63 1.95 -26.15
N GLY A 472 -0.72 0.65 -25.85
CA GLY A 472 -1.95 -0.14 -26.02
C GLY A 472 -2.32 -0.41 -27.49
N LYS A 473 -3.22 -1.38 -27.74
CA LYS A 473 -3.71 -1.72 -29.11
C LYS A 473 -5.15 -1.29 -29.39
N TYR A 474 -5.99 -1.09 -28.37
CA TYR A 474 -7.41 -0.73 -28.52
C TYR A 474 -7.91 0.10 -27.32
N PHE A 475 -8.53 1.26 -27.62
CA PHE A 475 -9.40 2.13 -26.80
C PHE A 475 -9.00 2.58 -25.37
N GLU A 476 -8.03 1.96 -24.69
CA GLU A 476 -7.48 2.46 -23.43
C GLU A 476 -6.44 3.56 -23.71
N GLY A 477 -6.61 4.75 -23.12
CA GLY A 477 -5.71 5.88 -23.35
C GLY A 477 -4.26 5.60 -22.89
N ALA A 478 -3.29 6.13 -23.63
CA ALA A 478 -1.86 5.92 -23.39
C ALA A 478 -1.46 6.29 -21.95
N ALA A 479 -2.06 7.35 -21.38
CA ALA A 479 -1.79 7.76 -20.02
C ALA A 479 -2.09 6.69 -18.96
N SER A 480 -3.23 6.00 -19.05
CA SER A 480 -3.61 4.95 -18.10
C SER A 480 -2.64 3.78 -18.16
N LYS A 481 -2.23 3.42 -19.38
CA LYS A 481 -1.34 2.28 -19.61
C LYS A 481 0.10 2.54 -19.16
N VAL A 482 0.60 3.75 -19.40
CA VAL A 482 1.89 4.21 -18.85
C VAL A 482 1.87 4.13 -17.33
N ARG A 483 0.84 4.67 -16.67
CA ARG A 483 0.71 4.58 -15.21
C ARG A 483 0.67 3.14 -14.72
N SER A 484 -0.16 2.29 -15.31
CA SER A 484 -0.22 0.86 -14.97
C SER A 484 1.14 0.17 -15.09
N THR A 485 1.90 0.49 -16.14
CA THR A 485 3.26 -0.06 -16.34
C THR A 485 4.22 0.46 -15.28
N LEU A 486 4.18 1.75 -14.95
CA LEU A 486 4.98 2.33 -13.87
C LEU A 486 4.64 1.71 -12.51
N GLU A 487 3.37 1.45 -12.21
CA GLU A 487 2.95 0.74 -10.99
C GLU A 487 3.64 -0.62 -10.87
N THR A 488 3.79 -1.37 -11.97
CA THR A 488 4.49 -2.65 -11.95
C THR A 488 5.98 -2.53 -11.66
N GLY A 489 6.58 -1.37 -11.95
CA GLY A 489 7.98 -1.07 -11.74
C GLY A 489 8.32 -0.57 -10.32
N LEU A 490 7.33 -0.21 -9.50
CA LEU A 490 7.58 0.33 -8.15
C LEU A 490 8.36 -0.64 -7.28
N GLY A 491 9.46 -0.16 -6.69
CA GLY A 491 10.38 -0.95 -5.88
C GLY A 491 11.28 -1.90 -6.70
N LYS A 492 11.26 -1.82 -8.03
CA LYS A 492 11.98 -2.68 -8.98
C LYS A 492 12.72 -1.86 -10.06
N VAL A 493 13.31 -2.55 -11.03
CA VAL A 493 13.80 -1.95 -12.28
C VAL A 493 12.74 -2.08 -13.37
N LEU A 494 12.35 -0.98 -13.99
CA LEU A 494 11.54 -0.94 -15.20
C LEU A 494 12.45 -0.74 -16.43
N PHE A 495 12.55 -1.78 -17.26
CA PHE A 495 13.36 -1.79 -18.47
C PHE A 495 12.48 -1.68 -19.71
N ILE A 496 12.51 -0.53 -20.38
CA ILE A 496 11.77 -0.25 -21.62
C ILE A 496 12.69 -0.55 -22.81
N ASP A 497 12.49 -1.69 -23.46
CA ASP A 497 13.27 -2.09 -24.64
C ASP A 497 12.76 -1.40 -25.91
N GLU A 498 13.67 -1.16 -26.84
CA GLU A 498 13.44 -0.46 -28.10
C GLU A 498 12.70 0.88 -27.92
N ALA A 499 13.06 1.63 -26.88
CA ALA A 499 12.42 2.88 -26.47
C ALA A 499 12.41 3.95 -27.58
N TYR A 500 13.36 3.90 -28.52
CA TYR A 500 13.41 4.79 -29.68
C TYR A 500 12.15 4.74 -30.55
N ARG A 501 11.33 3.67 -30.49
CA ARG A 501 10.03 3.60 -31.17
C ARG A 501 9.03 4.66 -30.67
N LEU A 502 9.24 5.24 -29.49
CA LEU A 502 8.49 6.40 -29.03
C LEU A 502 8.67 7.64 -29.93
N ALA A 503 9.75 7.70 -30.73
CA ALA A 503 10.01 8.79 -31.65
C ALA A 503 9.18 8.73 -32.95
N ASN A 504 8.29 7.74 -33.12
CA ASN A 504 7.49 7.54 -34.34
C ASN A 504 6.47 8.65 -34.63
N GLY A 505 6.33 9.66 -33.77
CA GLY A 505 5.61 10.90 -34.05
C GLY A 505 4.07 10.81 -34.02
N SER A 506 3.49 9.67 -33.60
CA SER A 506 2.04 9.59 -33.40
C SER A 506 1.60 10.28 -32.11
N VAL A 507 0.38 10.83 -32.11
CA VAL A 507 -0.21 11.53 -30.95
C VAL A 507 -0.16 10.66 -29.68
N LEU A 508 -0.48 9.38 -29.81
CA LEU A 508 -0.45 8.43 -28.69
C LEU A 508 0.96 8.20 -28.13
N HIS A 509 2.01 8.22 -28.96
CA HIS A 509 3.39 8.08 -28.49
C HIS A 509 3.86 9.38 -27.81
N ALA A 510 3.45 10.54 -28.32
CA ALA A 510 3.74 11.82 -27.67
C ALA A 510 3.04 11.93 -26.30
N GLU A 511 1.79 11.51 -26.20
CA GLU A 511 1.04 11.40 -24.95
C GLU A 511 1.73 10.46 -23.96
N ALA A 512 2.16 9.27 -24.42
CA ALA A 512 2.88 8.33 -23.58
C ALA A 512 4.20 8.90 -23.02
N ILE A 513 4.95 9.65 -23.84
CA ILE A 513 6.17 10.33 -23.35
C ILE A 513 5.82 11.41 -22.33
N GLY A 514 4.79 12.22 -22.60
CA GLY A 514 4.31 13.26 -21.68
C GLY A 514 3.96 12.67 -20.32
N GLU A 515 3.12 11.63 -20.31
CA GLU A 515 2.74 10.94 -19.08
C GLU A 515 3.94 10.31 -18.37
N LEU A 516 4.87 9.69 -19.09
CA LEU A 516 6.08 9.11 -18.48
C LEU A 516 6.91 10.19 -17.78
N VAL A 517 7.16 11.31 -18.45
CA VAL A 517 7.94 12.43 -17.90
C VAL A 517 7.22 13.06 -16.70
N ASP A 518 5.91 13.24 -16.79
CA ASP A 518 5.10 13.81 -15.70
C ASP A 518 5.08 12.87 -14.50
N ALA A 519 4.84 11.58 -14.71
CA ALA A 519 4.85 10.57 -13.66
C ALA A 519 6.20 10.50 -12.94
N MET A 520 7.33 10.60 -13.65
CA MET A 520 8.67 10.65 -13.03
C MET A 520 8.87 11.82 -12.05
N THR A 521 8.04 12.87 -12.11
CA THR A 521 8.08 13.99 -11.16
C THR A 521 7.20 13.78 -9.93
N GLN A 522 6.22 12.88 -10.01
CA GLN A 522 5.28 12.63 -8.91
C GLN A 522 5.97 11.88 -7.78
N LEU A 523 5.67 12.27 -6.53
CA LEU A 523 6.25 11.66 -5.32
C LEU A 523 6.05 10.14 -5.26
N ARG A 524 4.99 9.63 -5.90
CA ARG A 524 4.68 8.21 -6.02
C ARG A 524 5.78 7.42 -6.75
N TYR A 525 6.27 7.95 -7.88
CA TYR A 525 7.20 7.23 -8.76
C TYR A 525 8.64 7.71 -8.61
N ARG A 526 8.83 8.99 -8.27
CA ARG A 526 10.15 9.62 -8.13
C ARG A 526 10.99 8.88 -7.09
N ASN A 527 12.20 8.46 -7.48
CA ASN A 527 13.18 7.78 -6.63
C ASN A 527 12.68 6.48 -5.96
N ASN A 528 11.65 5.86 -6.54
CA ASN A 528 11.01 4.65 -6.02
C ASN A 528 11.12 3.47 -7.00
N MET A 529 11.71 3.67 -8.18
CA MET A 529 12.02 2.64 -9.16
C MET A 529 13.17 3.09 -10.05
N VAL A 530 13.92 2.15 -10.61
CA VAL A 530 14.92 2.47 -11.64
C VAL A 530 14.29 2.34 -13.02
N ILE A 531 14.28 3.41 -13.82
CA ILE A 531 13.76 3.37 -15.20
C ILE A 531 14.93 3.34 -16.18
N ILE A 532 14.93 2.37 -17.09
CA ILE A 532 15.97 2.18 -18.10
C ILE A 532 15.35 2.24 -19.50
N LEU A 533 15.71 3.24 -20.30
CA LEU A 533 15.36 3.31 -21.72
C LEU A 533 16.47 2.65 -22.55
N ALA A 534 16.16 1.56 -23.24
CA ALA A 534 17.13 0.84 -24.04
C ALA A 534 16.86 0.94 -25.54
N GLY A 535 17.93 1.04 -26.34
CA GLY A 535 17.82 1.10 -27.80
C GLY A 535 19.15 1.20 -28.52
N TYR A 536 19.09 1.38 -29.84
CA TYR A 536 20.26 1.60 -30.68
C TYR A 536 20.80 3.03 -30.55
N THR A 537 22.10 3.22 -30.78
CA THR A 537 22.78 4.48 -30.44
C THR A 537 22.21 5.69 -31.17
N ALA A 538 22.08 5.63 -32.49
CA ALA A 538 21.66 6.78 -33.29
C ALA A 538 20.17 7.11 -33.05
N GLU A 539 19.36 6.08 -32.88
CA GLU A 539 17.92 6.15 -32.71
C GLU A 539 17.55 6.68 -31.33
N MET A 540 18.28 6.28 -30.28
CA MET A 540 18.13 6.87 -28.94
C MET A 540 18.58 8.33 -28.90
N GLU A 541 19.66 8.69 -29.60
CA GLU A 541 20.09 10.09 -29.72
C GLU A 541 19.04 10.94 -30.45
N TYR A 542 18.42 10.39 -31.48
CA TYR A 542 17.29 11.02 -32.18
C TYR A 542 16.08 11.23 -31.26
N LEU A 543 15.66 10.20 -30.51
CA LEU A 543 14.56 10.29 -29.53
C LEU A 543 14.80 11.42 -28.51
N LEU A 544 15.98 11.45 -27.89
CA LEU A 544 16.31 12.45 -26.86
C LEU A 544 16.46 13.86 -27.42
N ARG A 545 16.81 13.99 -28.70
CA ARG A 545 16.87 15.29 -29.38
C ARG A 545 15.46 15.87 -29.61
N ILE A 546 14.50 15.02 -29.97
CA ILE A 546 13.12 15.44 -30.26
C ILE A 546 12.33 15.72 -28.99
N ASN A 547 12.64 15.04 -27.89
CA ASN A 547 11.96 15.24 -26.62
C ASN A 547 12.91 15.77 -25.53
N PRO A 548 12.97 17.10 -25.33
CA PRO A 548 13.76 17.71 -24.25
C PRO A 548 13.34 17.25 -22.85
N GLY A 549 12.08 16.87 -22.67
CA GLY A 549 11.55 16.29 -21.43
C GLY A 549 12.34 15.04 -21.05
N LEU A 550 12.38 14.03 -21.93
CA LEU A 550 13.16 12.81 -21.71
C LEU A 550 14.65 13.11 -21.48
N ARG A 551 15.26 13.97 -22.31
CA ARG A 551 16.68 14.32 -22.16
C ARG A 551 17.01 14.89 -20.78
N SER A 552 16.13 15.71 -20.22
CA SER A 552 16.33 16.29 -18.90
C SER A 552 16.12 15.30 -17.76
N ARG A 553 15.24 14.30 -17.91
CA ARG A 553 14.90 13.35 -16.83
C ARG A 553 15.75 12.08 -16.87
N PHE A 554 16.45 11.83 -17.97
CA PHE A 554 17.39 10.72 -18.13
C PHE A 554 18.83 11.23 -18.37
N PRO A 555 19.48 11.85 -17.37
CA PRO A 555 20.82 12.41 -17.52
C PRO A 555 21.92 11.33 -17.62
N GLU A 556 21.67 10.11 -17.13
CA GLU A 556 22.66 9.05 -17.09
C GLU A 556 22.64 8.17 -18.35
N HIS A 557 23.72 8.22 -19.13
CA HIS A 557 23.82 7.51 -20.40
C HIS A 557 24.91 6.44 -20.37
N ILE A 558 24.51 5.18 -20.52
CA ILE A 558 25.41 4.04 -20.62
C ILE A 558 25.52 3.61 -22.09
N THR A 559 26.75 3.70 -22.62
CA THR A 559 27.04 3.32 -24.01
C THR A 559 27.71 1.94 -24.06
N PHE A 560 27.03 1.01 -24.70
CA PHE A 560 27.45 -0.36 -24.91
C PHE A 560 28.21 -0.48 -26.23
N GLN A 561 29.42 -1.02 -26.17
CA GLN A 561 30.25 -1.25 -27.35
C GLN A 561 30.05 -2.68 -27.88
N ALA A 562 30.25 -2.86 -29.17
CA ALA A 562 30.29 -4.19 -29.77
C ALA A 562 31.43 -5.03 -29.13
N MET A 563 31.20 -6.34 -28.98
CA MET A 563 32.22 -7.21 -28.42
C MET A 563 33.45 -7.27 -29.34
N ASN A 564 34.63 -7.08 -28.75
CA ASN A 564 35.88 -7.29 -29.48
C ASN A 564 36.12 -8.79 -29.75
N SER A 565 37.03 -9.10 -30.69
CA SER A 565 37.29 -10.48 -31.14
C SER A 565 37.69 -11.43 -30.00
N HIS A 566 38.39 -10.94 -28.98
CA HIS A 566 38.79 -11.73 -27.81
C HIS A 566 37.58 -12.06 -26.93
N ALA A 567 36.72 -11.07 -26.68
CA ALA A 567 35.48 -11.21 -25.95
C ALA A 567 34.52 -12.20 -26.65
N CYS A 568 34.39 -12.13 -27.98
CA CYS A 568 33.57 -13.05 -28.76
C CYS A 568 34.02 -14.51 -28.57
N LEU A 569 35.34 -14.79 -28.65
CA LEU A 569 35.85 -16.16 -28.44
C LEU A 569 35.67 -16.63 -26.99
N LYS A 570 35.87 -15.75 -26.01
CA LYS A 570 35.64 -16.06 -24.59
C LYS A 570 34.17 -16.41 -24.34
N HIS A 571 33.24 -15.60 -24.84
CA HIS A 571 31.81 -15.83 -24.74
C HIS A 571 31.40 -17.13 -25.43
N LEU A 572 31.91 -17.38 -26.64
CA LEU A 572 31.67 -18.63 -27.36
C LEU A 572 32.10 -19.86 -26.56
N ARG A 573 33.28 -19.83 -25.95
CA ARG A 573 33.77 -20.91 -25.08
C ARG A 573 32.85 -21.13 -23.89
N GLN A 574 32.40 -20.05 -23.24
CA GLN A 574 31.48 -20.14 -22.11
C GLN A 574 30.15 -20.78 -22.51
N GLU A 575 29.55 -20.39 -23.64
CA GLU A 575 28.29 -20.97 -24.13
C GLU A 575 28.41 -22.47 -24.43
N VAL A 576 29.50 -22.86 -25.10
CA VAL A 576 29.74 -24.27 -25.48
C VAL A 576 30.07 -25.13 -24.24
N GLN A 577 30.75 -24.57 -23.24
CA GLN A 577 31.08 -25.24 -21.97
C GLN A 577 29.86 -25.51 -21.07
N LYS A 578 28.77 -24.75 -21.20
CA LYS A 578 27.53 -25.02 -20.46
C LYS A 578 26.99 -26.43 -20.69
N ILE A 579 27.26 -27.01 -21.86
CA ILE A 579 26.86 -28.37 -22.24
C ILE A 579 28.06 -29.33 -22.22
N LYS A 580 29.12 -28.99 -21.47
CA LYS A 580 30.34 -29.81 -21.32
C LYS A 580 31.02 -30.13 -22.66
N ILE A 581 31.06 -29.17 -23.59
CA ILE A 581 31.87 -29.23 -24.79
C ILE A 581 33.07 -28.27 -24.62
N ASP A 582 34.27 -28.71 -25.00
CA ASP A 582 35.48 -27.88 -24.96
C ASP A 582 35.97 -27.55 -26.37
N ILE A 583 36.40 -26.30 -26.57
CA ILE A 583 37.09 -25.87 -27.79
C ILE A 583 38.58 -26.13 -27.60
N VAL A 584 39.09 -27.16 -28.27
CA VAL A 584 40.46 -27.65 -28.06
C VAL A 584 41.46 -26.76 -28.77
N VAL A 585 42.44 -26.28 -28.00
CA VAL A 585 43.64 -25.62 -28.51
C VAL A 585 44.82 -26.58 -28.34
N VAL A 586 45.13 -27.35 -29.38
CA VAL A 586 46.33 -28.21 -29.47
C VAL A 586 47.62 -27.37 -29.32
N LYS A 587 48.56 -27.77 -28.45
CA LYS A 587 49.85 -27.08 -28.28
C LYS A 587 50.77 -27.40 -29.48
N GLY A 588 51.24 -26.38 -30.19
CA GLY A 588 52.31 -26.51 -31.20
C GLY A 588 52.15 -25.67 -32.47
N SER A 589 50.93 -25.55 -33.05
CA SER A 589 50.71 -24.90 -34.36
C SER A 589 49.50 -23.95 -34.44
N ASN A 590 48.96 -23.51 -33.29
CA ASN A 590 47.66 -22.84 -33.22
C ASN A 590 47.67 -21.31 -33.23
N GLY A 591 48.84 -20.67 -33.28
CA GLY A 591 48.94 -19.20 -33.35
C GLY A 591 48.22 -18.62 -34.57
N GLU A 592 48.50 -19.16 -35.76
CA GLU A 592 47.90 -18.71 -37.02
C GLU A 592 46.40 -18.98 -37.11
N ARG A 593 45.94 -20.14 -36.61
CA ARG A 593 44.52 -20.52 -36.61
C ARG A 593 43.72 -19.65 -35.63
N LEU A 594 44.26 -19.40 -34.45
CA LEU A 594 43.63 -18.51 -33.47
C LEU A 594 43.54 -17.07 -33.98
N GLU A 595 44.59 -16.59 -34.65
CA GLU A 595 44.57 -15.27 -35.31
C GLU A 595 43.55 -15.22 -36.45
N THR A 596 43.37 -16.33 -37.18
CA THR A 596 42.32 -16.44 -38.20
C THR A 596 40.92 -16.33 -37.59
N VAL A 597 40.67 -16.99 -36.44
CA VAL A 597 39.42 -16.86 -35.69
C VAL A 597 39.16 -15.42 -35.26
N TYR A 598 40.18 -14.73 -34.74
CA TYR A 598 40.04 -13.32 -34.35
C TYR A 598 39.79 -12.40 -35.55
N ARG A 599 40.48 -12.64 -36.67
CA ARG A 599 40.28 -11.89 -37.92
C ARG A 599 38.87 -12.09 -38.46
N LEU A 600 38.34 -13.31 -38.43
CA LEU A 600 36.96 -13.61 -38.86
C LEU A 600 35.93 -12.93 -37.95
N PHE A 601 36.13 -12.92 -36.63
CA PHE A 601 35.28 -12.13 -35.73
C PHE A 601 35.35 -10.62 -36.02
N ARG A 602 36.53 -10.07 -36.35
CA ARG A 602 36.64 -8.65 -36.75
C ARG A 602 35.87 -8.38 -38.04
N LYS A 603 35.97 -9.26 -39.05
CA LYS A 603 35.20 -9.14 -40.30
C LYS A 603 33.70 -9.23 -40.06
N LEU A 604 33.26 -10.22 -39.28
CA LEU A 604 31.86 -10.36 -38.87
C LEU A 604 31.36 -9.10 -38.14
N GLY A 605 32.19 -8.53 -37.25
CA GLY A 605 31.89 -7.28 -36.56
C GLY A 605 31.70 -6.05 -37.45
N GLN A 606 32.16 -6.11 -38.70
CA GLN A 606 31.98 -5.05 -39.72
C GLN A 606 30.74 -5.28 -40.61
N THR A 607 30.08 -6.45 -40.51
CA THR A 607 28.88 -6.75 -41.32
C THR A 607 27.66 -5.98 -40.85
N ARG A 608 26.79 -5.58 -41.79
CA ARG A 608 25.45 -5.05 -41.47
C ARG A 608 24.66 -6.15 -40.74
N GLY A 609 24.17 -5.86 -39.54
CA GLY A 609 23.41 -6.82 -38.73
C GLY A 609 24.22 -7.62 -37.69
N TRP A 610 25.50 -7.30 -37.46
CA TRP A 610 26.25 -7.90 -36.34
C TRP A 610 25.66 -7.53 -34.97
N ALA A 611 25.06 -8.52 -34.31
CA ALA A 611 24.41 -8.43 -33.01
C ALA A 611 25.28 -8.99 -31.88
N SER A 612 26.61 -8.98 -32.04
CA SER A 612 27.60 -9.39 -31.03
C SER A 612 27.23 -10.71 -30.31
N GLY A 613 26.63 -10.64 -29.12
CA GLY A 613 26.31 -11.81 -28.30
C GLY A 613 25.35 -12.79 -28.96
N ARG A 614 24.28 -12.29 -29.60
CA ARG A 614 23.29 -13.16 -30.26
C ARG A 614 23.91 -13.95 -31.41
N ASP A 615 24.84 -13.33 -32.13
CA ASP A 615 25.54 -13.99 -33.24
C ASP A 615 26.55 -15.01 -32.74
N VAL A 616 27.26 -14.70 -31.65
CA VAL A 616 28.13 -15.66 -30.97
C VAL A 616 27.34 -16.85 -30.43
N GLU A 617 26.15 -16.64 -29.87
CA GLU A 617 25.24 -17.72 -29.46
C GLU A 617 24.76 -18.55 -30.65
N THR A 618 24.49 -17.92 -31.78
CA THR A 618 24.10 -18.61 -33.01
C THR A 618 25.26 -19.49 -33.52
N LEU A 619 26.49 -18.97 -33.51
CA LEU A 619 27.69 -19.76 -33.78
C LEU A 619 27.83 -20.92 -32.78
N ALA A 620 27.60 -20.67 -31.49
CA ALA A 620 27.66 -21.71 -30.45
C ALA A 620 26.67 -22.84 -30.76
N LYS A 621 25.41 -22.51 -31.08
CA LYS A 621 24.38 -23.50 -31.46
C LYS A 621 24.79 -24.31 -32.68
N THR A 622 25.36 -23.68 -33.70
CA THR A 622 25.88 -24.38 -34.89
C THR A 622 26.99 -25.36 -34.52
N LEU A 623 27.93 -24.96 -33.66
CA LEU A 623 29.03 -25.84 -33.22
C LEU A 623 28.54 -26.99 -32.35
N ILE A 624 27.65 -26.71 -31.40
CA ILE A 624 27.01 -27.73 -30.55
C ILE A 624 26.27 -28.74 -31.44
N GLY A 625 25.46 -28.25 -32.39
CA GLY A 625 24.73 -29.09 -33.32
C GLY A 625 25.65 -29.98 -34.17
N ASN A 626 26.75 -29.43 -34.69
CA ASN A 626 27.72 -30.19 -35.46
C ASN A 626 28.45 -31.25 -34.62
N ALA A 627 28.85 -30.90 -33.38
CA ALA A 627 29.50 -31.82 -32.45
C ALA A 627 28.59 -33.03 -32.10
N TYR A 628 27.31 -32.77 -31.81
CA TYR A 628 26.36 -33.85 -31.51
C TYR A 628 25.96 -34.67 -32.74
N LYS A 629 25.82 -34.06 -33.93
CA LYS A 629 25.60 -34.80 -35.18
C LYS A 629 26.76 -35.76 -35.48
N ARG A 630 28.00 -35.32 -35.24
CA ARG A 630 29.21 -36.16 -35.38
C ARG A 630 29.21 -37.33 -34.37
N ALA A 631 28.88 -37.05 -33.11
CA ALA A 631 28.77 -38.08 -32.08
C ALA A 631 27.65 -39.10 -32.38
N GLY A 632 26.50 -38.64 -32.88
CA GLY A 632 25.38 -39.50 -33.25
C GLY A 632 25.69 -40.44 -34.42
N ARG A 633 26.52 -40.00 -35.39
CA ARG A 633 26.94 -40.83 -36.53
C ARG A 633 27.96 -41.92 -36.18
N THR A 634 28.61 -41.82 -35.02
CA THR A 634 29.71 -42.73 -34.65
C THR A 634 29.27 -43.93 -33.80
N GLU A 635 27.99 -43.98 -33.35
CA GLU A 635 27.32 -45.04 -32.57
C GLU A 635 28.08 -45.61 -31.34
N LYS A 636 29.25 -45.08 -31.02
CA LYS A 636 30.07 -45.42 -29.85
C LYS A 636 30.09 -44.22 -28.91
N ARG A 637 29.60 -44.44 -27.69
CA ARG A 637 29.86 -43.52 -26.56
C ARG A 637 31.37 -43.55 -26.32
N MET A 638 32.09 -42.52 -26.77
CA MET A 638 33.53 -42.44 -26.53
C MET A 638 33.78 -42.43 -25.02
N ASN A 639 34.44 -43.47 -24.51
CA ASN A 639 34.89 -43.58 -23.13
C ASN A 639 36.13 -42.69 -22.95
N THR A 640 35.95 -41.38 -22.86
CA THR A 640 36.79 -40.40 -22.13
C THR A 640 36.46 -38.98 -22.59
N GLY A 641 36.20 -38.09 -21.62
CA GLY A 641 36.25 -36.63 -21.81
C GLY A 641 35.04 -36.01 -22.51
N SER A 642 34.80 -34.73 -22.22
CA SER A 642 33.85 -33.85 -22.89
C SER A 642 33.90 -34.00 -24.43
N LEU A 643 32.77 -33.75 -25.11
CA LEU A 643 32.78 -33.58 -26.56
C LEU A 643 33.71 -32.42 -26.92
N GLN A 644 34.47 -32.56 -28.00
CA GLN A 644 35.49 -31.56 -28.38
C GLN A 644 35.17 -30.94 -29.74
N VAL A 645 35.36 -29.62 -29.82
CA VAL A 645 35.29 -28.82 -31.04
C VAL A 645 36.69 -28.31 -31.38
N THR A 646 37.12 -28.51 -32.61
CA THR A 646 38.44 -28.05 -33.09
C THR A 646 38.37 -26.59 -33.55
N LEU A 647 39.52 -25.90 -33.59
CA LEU A 647 39.60 -24.54 -34.17
C LEU A 647 39.21 -24.52 -35.65
N ASP A 648 39.43 -25.61 -36.40
CA ASP A 648 39.06 -25.68 -37.81
C ASP A 648 37.53 -25.74 -37.99
N GLU A 649 36.83 -26.52 -37.17
CA GLU A 649 35.36 -26.53 -37.13
C GLU A 649 34.79 -25.15 -36.77
N LEU A 650 35.46 -24.42 -35.87
CA LEU A 650 35.10 -23.04 -35.54
C LEU A 650 35.29 -22.10 -36.73
N ILE A 651 36.45 -22.17 -37.39
CA ILE A 651 36.76 -21.33 -38.56
C ILE A 651 35.74 -21.58 -39.68
N GLU A 652 35.38 -22.83 -39.95
CA GLU A 652 34.38 -23.17 -40.97
C GLU A 652 32.98 -22.65 -40.60
N ALA A 653 32.57 -22.75 -39.33
CA ALA A 653 31.31 -22.16 -38.87
C ALA A 653 31.30 -20.62 -39.01
N GLN A 654 32.41 -19.95 -38.69
CA GLN A 654 32.54 -18.50 -38.84
C GLN A 654 32.52 -18.08 -40.32
N LYS A 655 33.20 -18.82 -41.20
CA LYS A 655 33.14 -18.58 -42.65
C LYS A 655 31.73 -18.78 -43.20
N GLY A 656 31.03 -19.83 -42.77
CA GLY A 656 29.64 -20.08 -43.16
C GLY A 656 28.72 -18.91 -42.79
N MET A 657 28.81 -18.44 -41.54
CA MET A 657 28.05 -17.26 -41.09
C MET A 657 28.43 -15.99 -41.86
N LEU A 658 29.72 -15.78 -42.13
CA LEU A 658 30.20 -14.62 -42.88
C LEU A 658 29.70 -14.65 -44.33
N ALA A 659 29.69 -15.82 -44.97
CA ALA A 659 29.20 -16.02 -46.32
C ALA A 659 27.69 -15.78 -46.42
N GLU A 660 26.90 -16.29 -45.47
CA GLU A 660 25.44 -16.06 -45.43
C GLU A 660 25.12 -14.56 -45.35
N ARG A 661 25.93 -13.78 -44.60
CA ARG A 661 25.74 -12.34 -44.46
C ARG A 661 26.19 -11.52 -45.65
N LEU A 662 27.26 -11.94 -46.31
CA LEU A 662 27.74 -11.28 -47.53
C LEU A 662 26.83 -11.62 -48.73
N GLY A 663 26.28 -12.84 -48.78
CA GLY A 663 25.35 -13.28 -49.81
C GLY A 663 23.97 -12.61 -49.75
N ARG A 664 23.43 -12.36 -48.55
CA ARG A 664 22.16 -11.60 -48.39
C ARG A 664 22.27 -10.12 -48.73
N GLY A 665 23.48 -9.56 -48.86
CA GLY A 665 23.69 -8.18 -49.26
C GLY A 665 23.56 -7.91 -50.77
N GLY A 666 23.37 -8.96 -51.59
CA GLY A 666 23.24 -8.85 -53.04
C GLY A 666 21.81 -8.69 -53.56
N ASP A 667 20.79 -9.01 -52.77
CA ASP A 667 19.39 -9.12 -53.24
C ASP A 667 18.45 -8.00 -52.75
N GLU A 668 18.96 -6.98 -52.02
CA GLU A 668 18.15 -5.82 -51.56
C GLU A 668 18.74 -4.48 -52.06
N ALA A 669 19.18 -4.45 -53.32
CA ALA A 669 19.57 -3.24 -54.03
C ALA A 669 18.94 -3.17 -55.44
N GLU A 670 17.65 -3.47 -55.53
CA GLU A 670 16.75 -3.02 -56.60
C GLU A 670 15.40 -2.65 -55.96
N ASP A 671 15.34 -1.46 -55.37
CA ASP A 671 14.20 -0.50 -55.42
C ASP A 671 14.54 0.80 -54.67
#